data_AF-A0A3M1AKG9-F1
#
_entry.id   AF-A0A3M1AKG9-F1
#
_cell.length_a   1.000
_cell.length_b   1.000
_cell.length_c   1.000
_cell.angle_alpha   90.00
_cell.angle_beta   90.00
_cell.angle_gamma   90.00
#
_symmetry.space_group_name_H-M   'P 1'
#
loop_
_entity.id
_entity.type
_entity.pdbx_description
1 polymer ?
#
loop_
_entity_poly.entity_id
_entity_poly.type
_entity_poly.pdbx_seq_one_letter_code
_entity_poly.pdbx_strand_id
1 'polypeptide(L)'
;MKYVYLILFIALTFIGVIGLQKVHDKASGKQASPRVIYRWRQVVYIYPDRGKYASRYLQALQNLRHRRRYWPVVTYPAHAVDTISTPSRYVIVGKIQDQPLLQSVQNALPFSVEKSSFKINHQRYADQRDVLVLLMPHPQKTGEFLQIITGNTDEAILDFLRAADRTWRLPGSYTIFRDLKLIAYGYLNYENPARPRVISNKEQNFLKNRHRAYKDRYFVVDYIGQHIDFSQLQPFISRQKEMLLNQLQQLDIPGTKQQEILPIRLVLYETAETKTIVTGDSRFCSWKPGEREIHIVFNHRVRGDDYTAIAQFVATHWAGEIPNERMRNAIGVLFSDHWGDEGYPVWAGRLFFNNDFLPLQELFDPNQQISPYIAGPELATFLQFILFHDGTASLKSLLKRIPARVTAVEVEKLFPQHLLSLWHRWCASMLLDSAPPRIAAKSEFAKGFCYAHEGYSIYNGYMGRTSKASLAHLASLGVNAISVTPFGYTRNPKKPMPLRRSRGPGSENDESLVVAARYAHELGMRVMLKPHILLMGGGHWGWPGDIEMSTPAEWQAFFKFYKRWILHYAILAQMYRFDSFCIGVELVNTTVGHEKAWRRLIADIRKVYGGQLIYAANWGKEFENIRFWDALDLIGLNCYYPLAQDPSASFETLLRGANAVAAKVGRISRKFGKPVALTEIGFASRPASWVDPHRDGRRAPPDEAAQRTA
;
A
#
# COMPACT_ATOMS: atom_id res chain seq x y z
N MET A 1 19.32 2.27 -7.00
CA MET A 1 17.92 1.88 -7.30
C MET A 1 17.63 0.38 -7.04
N LYS A 2 18.62 -0.51 -7.19
CA LYS A 2 18.47 -1.98 -7.08
C LYS A 2 18.33 -2.51 -5.63
N TYR A 3 18.97 -1.91 -4.63
CA TYR A 3 19.03 -2.49 -3.28
C TYR A 3 17.78 -2.28 -2.40
N VAL A 4 16.91 -1.31 -2.70
CA VAL A 4 15.79 -0.93 -1.80
C VAL A 4 14.59 -1.87 -1.92
N TYR A 5 14.21 -2.28 -3.14
CA TYR A 5 13.18 -3.31 -3.30
C TYR A 5 13.66 -4.65 -2.75
N LEU A 6 14.95 -4.95 -2.86
CA LEU A 6 15.54 -6.17 -2.34
C LEU A 6 15.49 -6.21 -0.80
N ILE A 7 15.88 -5.13 -0.10
CA ILE A 7 15.88 -5.09 1.36
C ILE A 7 14.45 -5.05 1.92
N LEU A 8 13.55 -4.26 1.32
CA LEU A 8 12.14 -4.27 1.72
C LEU A 8 11.58 -5.67 1.51
N PHE A 9 11.62 -6.20 0.29
CA PHE A 9 11.07 -7.51 -0.05
C PHE A 9 11.68 -8.66 0.77
N ILE A 10 12.98 -8.65 1.06
CA ILE A 10 13.61 -9.63 1.96
C ILE A 10 13.07 -9.47 3.38
N ALA A 11 12.97 -8.24 3.91
CA ALA A 11 12.40 -7.97 5.24
C ALA A 11 10.89 -8.31 5.35
N LEU A 12 10.11 -8.10 4.28
CA LEU A 12 8.68 -8.43 4.22
C LEU A 12 8.45 -9.95 4.16
N THR A 13 9.34 -10.67 3.47
CA THR A 13 9.36 -12.15 3.48
C THR A 13 9.82 -12.68 4.84
N PHE A 14 10.72 -11.96 5.52
CA PHE A 14 11.28 -12.29 6.83
C PHE A 14 10.21 -12.38 7.93
N ILE A 15 9.27 -11.44 8.00
CA ILE A 15 8.26 -11.42 9.07
C ILE A 15 7.23 -12.56 8.90
N GLY A 16 6.78 -12.83 7.67
CA GLY A 16 5.90 -13.95 7.37
C GLY A 16 6.55 -15.32 7.62
N VAL A 17 7.86 -15.44 7.34
CA VAL A 17 8.63 -16.68 7.58
C VAL A 17 8.93 -16.87 9.07
N ILE A 18 9.27 -15.82 9.82
CA ILE A 18 9.49 -15.89 11.27
C ILE A 18 8.23 -16.35 12.01
N GLY A 19 7.04 -15.89 11.59
CA GLY A 19 5.76 -16.33 12.16
C GLY A 19 5.51 -17.83 11.96
N LEU A 20 5.85 -18.38 10.79
CA LEU A 20 5.72 -19.80 10.48
C LEU A 20 6.84 -20.65 11.12
N GLN A 21 8.04 -20.09 11.27
CA GLN A 21 9.19 -20.75 11.86
C GLN A 21 9.06 -20.87 13.39
N LYS A 22 8.40 -19.91 14.06
CA LYS A 22 8.01 -20.04 15.48
C LYS A 22 7.07 -21.23 15.74
N VAL A 23 6.23 -21.61 14.78
CA VAL A 23 5.38 -22.82 14.88
C VAL A 23 6.22 -24.09 14.72
N HIS A 24 7.24 -24.07 13.88
CA HIS A 24 8.20 -25.17 13.70
C HIS A 24 9.13 -25.37 14.91
N ASP A 25 9.62 -24.28 15.51
CA ASP A 25 10.52 -24.30 16.65
C ASP A 25 9.84 -24.86 17.92
N LYS A 26 8.51 -24.64 18.06
CA LYS A 26 7.71 -25.20 19.17
C LYS A 26 7.43 -26.71 19.02
N ALA A 27 7.37 -27.23 17.79
CA ALA A 27 7.02 -28.63 17.51
C ALA A 27 8.24 -29.56 17.38
N SER A 28 9.45 -29.04 17.16
CA SER A 28 10.63 -29.86 16.82
C SER A 28 11.77 -29.83 17.84
N GLY A 29 11.66 -29.05 18.93
CA GLY A 29 12.66 -29.00 20.00
C GLY A 29 14.06 -28.55 19.53
N LYS A 30 14.20 -28.00 18.32
CA LYS A 30 15.46 -27.57 17.73
C LYS A 30 15.33 -26.13 17.23
N GLN A 31 16.25 -25.26 17.65
CA GLN A 31 16.40 -23.92 17.10
C GLN A 31 16.85 -24.00 15.63
N ALA A 32 15.95 -23.78 14.67
CA ALA A 32 16.34 -23.56 13.28
C ALA A 32 16.47 -22.05 13.02
N SER A 33 17.68 -21.55 12.73
CA SER A 33 17.91 -20.10 12.60
C SER A 33 17.16 -19.47 11.39
N PRO A 34 16.78 -18.17 11.45
CA PRO A 34 16.06 -17.44 10.39
C PRO A 34 16.78 -17.26 9.03
N ARG A 35 17.83 -18.04 8.73
CA ARG A 35 18.85 -17.73 7.72
C ARG A 35 18.69 -18.41 6.35
N VAL A 36 17.66 -19.23 6.11
CA VAL A 36 17.55 -20.03 4.86
C VAL A 36 17.45 -19.15 3.60
N ILE A 37 16.61 -18.10 3.61
CA ILE A 37 16.42 -17.23 2.44
C ILE A 37 17.73 -16.51 2.05
N TYR A 38 18.62 -16.24 3.00
CA TYR A 38 19.94 -15.65 2.75
C TYR A 38 20.94 -16.62 2.10
N ARG A 39 20.66 -17.93 2.10
CA ARG A 39 21.55 -18.94 1.48
C ARG A 39 21.32 -19.07 -0.01
N TRP A 40 20.09 -18.87 -0.48
CA TRP A 40 19.82 -19.05 -1.89
C TRP A 40 20.68 -18.06 -2.71
N ARG A 41 21.25 -18.53 -3.82
CA ARG A 41 22.08 -17.72 -4.74
C ARG A 41 21.42 -17.51 -6.10
N GLN A 42 20.37 -18.26 -6.40
CA GLN A 42 19.66 -18.24 -7.68
C GLN A 42 18.22 -18.76 -7.55
N VAL A 43 17.40 -18.49 -8.57
CA VAL A 43 16.09 -19.12 -8.78
C VAL A 43 16.19 -20.09 -9.94
N VAL A 44 15.92 -21.36 -9.69
CA VAL A 44 16.01 -22.43 -10.68
C VAL A 44 14.60 -22.83 -11.11
N TYR A 45 14.27 -22.56 -12.37
CA TYR A 45 13.06 -23.09 -13.00
C TYR A 45 13.36 -24.44 -13.63
N ILE A 46 12.57 -25.44 -13.26
CA ILE A 46 12.69 -26.80 -13.78
C ILE A 46 11.49 -27.09 -14.66
N TYR A 47 11.73 -27.39 -15.94
CA TYR A 47 10.68 -27.54 -16.95
C TYR A 47 10.67 -28.94 -17.56
N PRO A 48 9.53 -29.41 -18.12
CA PRO A 48 9.48 -30.70 -18.79
C PRO A 48 10.31 -30.64 -20.08
N ASP A 49 11.28 -31.53 -20.19
CA ASP A 49 12.26 -31.57 -21.28
C ASP A 49 11.94 -32.62 -22.36
N ARG A 50 10.84 -33.35 -22.18
CA ARG A 50 10.31 -34.33 -23.13
C ARG A 50 8.97 -33.86 -23.67
N GLY A 51 8.70 -34.16 -24.94
CA GLY A 51 7.43 -33.84 -25.61
C GLY A 51 7.41 -32.50 -26.35
N LYS A 52 6.34 -32.27 -27.12
CA LYS A 52 6.22 -31.18 -28.11
C LYS A 52 6.27 -29.75 -27.54
N TYR A 53 6.14 -29.58 -26.22
CA TYR A 53 6.13 -28.27 -25.55
C TYR A 53 7.46 -27.89 -24.89
N ALA A 54 8.46 -28.78 -24.85
CA ALA A 54 9.72 -28.55 -24.12
C ALA A 54 10.44 -27.25 -24.57
N SER A 55 10.53 -27.03 -25.89
CA SER A 55 11.12 -25.81 -26.46
C SER A 55 10.33 -24.55 -26.12
N ARG A 56 8.99 -24.63 -26.07
CA ARG A 56 8.11 -23.51 -25.71
C ARG A 56 8.24 -23.13 -24.23
N TYR A 57 8.40 -24.10 -23.34
CA TYR A 57 8.69 -23.83 -21.93
C TYR A 57 10.04 -23.15 -21.76
N LEU A 58 11.09 -23.68 -22.39
CA LEU A 58 12.41 -23.07 -22.35
C LEU A 58 12.37 -21.61 -22.84
N GLN A 59 11.71 -21.35 -23.97
CA GLN A 59 11.54 -20.00 -24.50
C GLN A 59 10.78 -19.08 -23.52
N ALA A 60 9.67 -19.55 -22.95
CA ALA A 60 8.88 -18.77 -21.98
C ALA A 60 9.71 -18.43 -20.73
N LEU A 61 10.51 -19.37 -20.22
CA LEU A 61 11.37 -19.17 -19.05
C LEU A 61 12.60 -18.30 -19.35
N GLN A 62 13.19 -18.39 -20.55
CA GLN A 62 14.26 -17.50 -20.99
C GLN A 62 13.77 -16.05 -21.05
N ASN A 63 12.54 -15.81 -21.51
CA ASN A 63 11.95 -14.47 -21.47
C ASN A 63 11.76 -13.93 -20.05
N LEU A 64 11.64 -14.78 -19.03
CA LEU A 64 11.60 -14.37 -17.63
C LEU A 64 12.97 -13.93 -17.10
N ARG A 65 14.08 -14.44 -17.66
CA ARG A 65 15.45 -14.05 -17.25
C ARG A 65 15.70 -12.55 -17.43
N HIS A 66 15.15 -11.95 -18.48
CA HIS A 66 15.29 -10.52 -18.76
C HIS A 66 14.45 -9.61 -17.84
N ARG A 67 13.50 -10.19 -17.08
CA ARG A 67 12.54 -9.43 -16.25
C ARG A 67 12.86 -9.42 -14.76
N ARG A 68 13.72 -10.32 -14.25
CA ARG A 68 14.05 -10.43 -12.81
C ARG A 68 15.45 -9.89 -12.51
N ARG A 69 15.52 -8.87 -11.64
CA ARG A 69 16.68 -7.96 -11.52
C ARG A 69 17.66 -8.26 -10.37
N TYR A 70 17.34 -9.21 -9.49
CA TYR A 70 18.02 -9.38 -8.19
C TYR A 70 18.61 -10.77 -7.93
N TRP A 71 18.10 -11.79 -8.62
CA TRP A 71 18.51 -13.17 -8.46
C TRP A 71 18.74 -13.74 -9.86
N PRO A 72 19.89 -14.37 -10.15
CA PRO A 72 20.08 -15.11 -11.39
C PRO A 72 18.93 -16.10 -11.56
N VAL A 73 18.24 -16.01 -12.70
CA VAL A 73 17.21 -16.97 -13.07
C VAL A 73 17.87 -17.99 -13.97
N VAL A 74 17.95 -19.24 -13.52
CA VAL A 74 18.52 -20.35 -14.29
C VAL A 74 17.41 -21.34 -14.60
N THR A 75 17.55 -22.06 -15.71
CA THR A 75 16.54 -22.96 -16.24
C THR A 75 17.19 -24.31 -16.46
N TYR A 76 16.60 -25.37 -15.91
CA TYR A 76 17.11 -26.73 -16.03
C TYR A 76 16.01 -27.64 -16.58
N PRO A 77 16.34 -28.57 -17.50
CA PRO A 77 15.42 -29.65 -17.85
C PRO A 77 15.21 -30.58 -16.64
N ALA A 78 14.06 -31.24 -16.54
CA ALA A 78 13.69 -32.05 -15.37
C ALA A 78 14.71 -33.16 -15.05
N HIS A 79 15.29 -33.81 -16.07
CA HIS A 79 16.30 -34.86 -15.89
C HIS A 79 17.63 -34.37 -15.30
N ALA A 80 17.91 -33.06 -15.30
CA ALA A 80 19.19 -32.50 -14.86
C ALA A 80 19.14 -31.86 -13.47
N VAL A 81 18.04 -32.02 -12.72
CA VAL A 81 17.86 -31.32 -11.44
C VAL A 81 18.92 -31.71 -10.39
N ASP A 82 19.37 -32.98 -10.38
CA ASP A 82 20.33 -33.49 -9.40
C ASP A 82 21.75 -32.96 -9.61
N THR A 83 22.00 -32.29 -10.74
CA THR A 83 23.29 -31.63 -11.03
C THR A 83 23.43 -30.26 -10.37
N ILE A 84 22.38 -29.76 -9.72
CA ILE A 84 22.36 -28.43 -9.10
C ILE A 84 23.03 -28.49 -7.72
N SER A 85 24.29 -28.07 -7.64
CA SER A 85 25.08 -27.98 -6.40
C SER A 85 24.92 -26.66 -5.64
N THR A 86 24.42 -25.62 -6.31
CA THR A 86 24.27 -24.28 -5.72
C THR A 86 22.96 -24.17 -4.93
N PRO A 87 22.96 -23.65 -3.69
CA PRO A 87 21.73 -23.39 -2.94
C PRO A 87 20.75 -22.52 -3.74
N SER A 88 19.59 -23.07 -4.04
CA SER A 88 18.67 -22.52 -5.02
C SER A 88 17.25 -22.49 -4.49
N ARG A 89 16.48 -21.52 -4.96
CA ARG A 89 15.02 -21.62 -4.89
C ARG A 89 14.51 -22.41 -6.09
N TYR A 90 13.86 -23.54 -5.85
CA TYR A 90 13.33 -24.40 -6.91
C TYR A 90 11.90 -23.99 -7.30
N VAL A 91 11.66 -23.85 -8.60
CA VAL A 91 10.35 -23.62 -9.21
C VAL A 91 10.11 -24.70 -10.25
N ILE A 92 9.28 -25.68 -9.92
CA ILE A 92 8.88 -26.72 -10.87
C ILE A 92 7.72 -26.20 -11.71
N VAL A 93 7.87 -26.25 -13.03
CA VAL A 93 6.83 -25.89 -13.99
C VAL A 93 6.47 -27.09 -14.86
N GLY A 94 5.23 -27.13 -15.36
CA GLY A 94 4.78 -28.13 -16.32
C GLY A 94 3.45 -28.77 -15.94
N LYS A 95 2.81 -29.44 -16.91
CA LYS A 95 1.59 -30.20 -16.68
C LYS A 95 1.87 -31.31 -15.67
N ILE A 96 0.91 -31.58 -14.80
CA ILE A 96 1.14 -32.43 -13.63
C ILE A 96 1.59 -33.86 -14.01
N GLN A 97 1.06 -34.41 -15.09
CA GLN A 97 1.39 -35.76 -15.58
C GLN A 97 2.74 -35.83 -16.30
N ASP A 98 3.22 -34.71 -16.86
CA ASP A 98 4.40 -34.69 -17.73
C ASP A 98 5.64 -34.19 -16.98
N GLN A 99 5.53 -34.04 -15.65
CA GLN A 99 6.59 -33.51 -14.80
C GLN A 99 7.04 -34.56 -13.75
N PRO A 100 8.12 -35.33 -14.04
CA PRO A 100 8.61 -36.42 -13.18
C PRO A 100 8.89 -35.99 -11.73
N LEU A 101 9.31 -34.74 -11.52
CA LEU A 101 9.59 -34.23 -10.18
C LEU A 101 8.34 -33.95 -9.36
N LEU A 102 7.19 -33.68 -9.99
CA LEU A 102 5.92 -33.61 -9.27
C LEU A 102 5.43 -35.01 -8.89
N GLN A 103 5.68 -36.00 -9.74
CA GLN A 103 5.37 -37.40 -9.45
C GLN A 103 6.19 -37.93 -8.27
N SER A 104 7.49 -37.61 -8.21
CA SER A 104 8.37 -38.08 -7.12
C SER A 104 8.00 -37.53 -5.73
N VAL A 105 7.33 -36.38 -5.67
CA VAL A 105 6.87 -35.76 -4.40
C VAL A 105 5.35 -35.83 -4.21
N GLN A 106 4.61 -36.56 -5.06
CA GLN A 106 3.14 -36.51 -5.11
C GLN A 106 2.47 -36.81 -3.76
N ASN A 107 3.04 -37.73 -2.97
CA ASN A 107 2.50 -38.14 -1.67
C ASN A 107 2.61 -37.05 -0.59
N ALA A 108 3.40 -36.01 -0.84
CA ALA A 108 3.58 -34.86 0.04
C ALA A 108 2.79 -33.61 -0.41
N LEU A 109 2.17 -33.65 -1.59
CA LEU A 109 1.46 -32.50 -2.13
C LEU A 109 0.12 -32.30 -1.43
N PRO A 110 -0.30 -31.05 -1.16
CA PRO A 110 -1.61 -30.75 -0.57
C PRO A 110 -2.77 -30.83 -1.59
N PHE A 111 -2.52 -31.39 -2.77
CA PHE A 111 -3.47 -31.54 -3.86
C PHE A 111 -3.27 -32.89 -4.56
N SER A 112 -4.33 -33.41 -5.15
CA SER A 112 -4.30 -34.63 -5.94
C SER A 112 -4.52 -34.34 -7.42
N VAL A 113 -4.09 -35.28 -8.27
CA VAL A 113 -3.99 -35.11 -9.72
C VAL A 113 -4.91 -36.12 -10.40
N GLU A 114 -5.62 -35.68 -11.42
CA GLU A 114 -6.44 -36.52 -12.31
C GLU A 114 -6.03 -36.29 -13.77
N LYS A 115 -6.62 -37.04 -14.70
CA LYS A 115 -6.22 -37.03 -16.13
C LYS A 115 -6.34 -35.65 -16.80
N SER A 116 -7.26 -34.80 -16.38
CA SER A 116 -7.48 -33.46 -16.96
C SER A 116 -7.94 -32.45 -15.91
N SER A 117 -7.66 -32.75 -14.64
CA SER A 117 -8.07 -31.93 -13.51
C SER A 117 -7.12 -32.11 -12.35
N PHE A 118 -7.16 -31.17 -11.40
CA PHE A 118 -6.57 -31.34 -10.08
C PHE A 118 -7.61 -31.06 -9.00
N LYS A 119 -7.40 -31.64 -7.82
CA LYS A 119 -8.24 -31.44 -6.64
C LYS A 119 -7.41 -30.87 -5.51
N ILE A 120 -7.90 -29.81 -4.89
CA ILE A 120 -7.34 -29.23 -3.67
C ILE A 120 -8.49 -28.83 -2.74
N ASN A 121 -8.37 -29.10 -1.45
CA ASN A 121 -9.41 -28.81 -0.44
C ASN A 121 -10.82 -29.28 -0.82
N HIS A 122 -10.93 -30.53 -1.31
CA HIS A 122 -12.17 -31.14 -1.83
C HIS A 122 -12.76 -30.52 -3.10
N GLN A 123 -12.18 -29.43 -3.61
CA GLN A 123 -12.63 -28.78 -4.83
C GLN A 123 -11.89 -29.32 -6.05
N ARG A 124 -12.64 -29.70 -7.08
CA ARG A 124 -12.11 -30.10 -8.39
C ARG A 124 -12.02 -28.90 -9.33
N TYR A 125 -10.87 -28.76 -9.99
CA TYR A 125 -10.57 -27.72 -10.99
C TYR A 125 -10.27 -28.42 -12.33
N ALA A 126 -11.24 -28.37 -13.25
CA ALA A 126 -11.26 -29.16 -14.48
C ALA A 126 -11.32 -28.30 -15.76
N ASP A 127 -11.28 -26.97 -15.65
CA ASP A 127 -11.23 -26.12 -16.84
C ASP A 127 -9.82 -26.20 -17.43
N GLN A 128 -9.70 -26.34 -18.75
CA GLN A 128 -8.42 -26.49 -19.43
C GLN A 128 -7.45 -25.32 -19.16
N ARG A 129 -7.99 -24.16 -18.79
CA ARG A 129 -7.28 -22.90 -18.52
C ARG A 129 -6.88 -22.74 -17.05
N ASP A 130 -7.22 -23.70 -16.20
CA ASP A 130 -6.88 -23.67 -14.77
C ASP A 130 -5.37 -23.90 -14.55
N VAL A 131 -4.76 -23.00 -13.78
CA VAL A 131 -3.34 -23.03 -13.39
C VAL A 131 -3.22 -22.91 -11.87
N LEU A 132 -2.58 -23.87 -11.23
CA LEU A 132 -2.24 -23.88 -9.81
C LEU A 132 -0.82 -23.34 -9.60
N VAL A 133 -0.69 -22.36 -8.70
CA VAL A 133 0.60 -21.89 -8.18
C VAL A 133 0.64 -22.10 -6.69
N LEU A 134 1.67 -22.80 -6.21
CA LEU A 134 1.83 -23.19 -4.82
C LEU A 134 3.28 -22.94 -4.35
N LEU A 135 3.44 -22.48 -3.10
CA LEU A 135 4.75 -22.41 -2.43
C LEU A 135 4.68 -23.11 -1.06
N MET A 136 5.51 -24.13 -0.87
CA MET A 136 5.54 -24.96 0.35
C MET A 136 6.98 -25.29 0.77
N PRO A 137 7.21 -25.71 2.03
CA PRO A 137 8.46 -26.35 2.42
C PRO A 137 8.78 -27.52 1.49
N HIS A 138 10.06 -27.71 1.19
CA HIS A 138 10.49 -28.82 0.34
C HIS A 138 10.35 -30.13 1.11
N PRO A 139 9.59 -31.12 0.61
CA PRO A 139 9.24 -32.31 1.39
C PRO A 139 10.44 -33.22 1.68
N GLN A 140 11.49 -33.13 0.86
CA GLN A 140 12.71 -33.95 0.97
C GLN A 140 13.96 -33.15 1.36
N LYS A 141 13.89 -31.81 1.48
CA LYS A 141 15.07 -30.96 1.73
C LYS A 141 14.78 -30.02 2.90
N THR A 142 15.25 -30.39 4.08
CA THR A 142 14.98 -29.68 5.32
C THR A 142 15.39 -28.21 5.24
N GLY A 143 14.47 -27.33 5.57
CA GLY A 143 14.67 -25.88 5.55
C GLY A 143 14.52 -25.23 4.18
N GLU A 144 14.41 -25.98 3.07
CA GLU A 144 14.21 -25.39 1.74
C GLU A 144 12.72 -25.18 1.40
N PHE A 145 12.45 -24.39 0.35
CA PHE A 145 11.10 -24.19 -0.18
C PHE A 145 11.01 -24.63 -1.63
N LEU A 146 9.89 -25.26 -1.97
CA LEU A 146 9.52 -25.69 -3.30
C LEU A 146 8.35 -24.86 -3.82
N GLN A 147 8.52 -24.21 -4.97
CA GLN A 147 7.43 -23.61 -5.72
C GLN A 147 6.98 -24.51 -6.86
N ILE A 148 5.67 -24.60 -7.06
CA ILE A 148 5.04 -25.38 -8.13
C ILE A 148 4.18 -24.43 -8.97
N ILE A 149 4.31 -24.49 -10.30
CA ILE A 149 3.41 -23.85 -11.27
C ILE A 149 2.95 -24.95 -12.22
N THR A 150 1.70 -25.35 -12.09
CA THR A 150 1.13 -26.45 -12.87
C THR A 150 -0.30 -26.13 -13.29
N GLY A 151 -0.93 -26.99 -14.08
CA GLY A 151 -2.26 -26.72 -14.65
C GLY A 151 -2.76 -27.89 -15.46
N ASN A 152 -3.96 -27.71 -16.03
CA ASN A 152 -4.64 -28.76 -16.80
C ASN A 152 -4.10 -28.91 -18.22
N THR A 153 -3.50 -27.86 -18.80
CA THR A 153 -2.90 -27.86 -20.14
C THR A 153 -1.56 -27.13 -20.15
N ASP A 154 -0.67 -27.52 -21.07
CA ASP A 154 0.61 -26.82 -21.26
C ASP A 154 0.42 -25.39 -21.77
N GLU A 155 -0.57 -25.16 -22.63
CA GLU A 155 -0.95 -23.83 -23.11
C GLU A 155 -1.28 -22.88 -21.97
N ALA A 156 -2.14 -23.29 -21.02
CA ALA A 156 -2.53 -22.45 -19.89
C ALA A 156 -1.31 -22.08 -19.02
N ILE A 157 -0.42 -23.04 -18.78
CA ILE A 157 0.80 -22.80 -18.00
C ILE A 157 1.76 -21.87 -18.76
N LEU A 158 1.94 -22.07 -20.06
CA LEU A 158 2.79 -21.22 -20.90
C LEU A 158 2.27 -19.79 -20.96
N ASP A 159 0.96 -19.60 -21.12
CA ASP A 159 0.35 -18.27 -21.13
C ASP A 159 0.49 -17.59 -19.78
N PHE A 160 0.33 -18.35 -18.68
CA PHE A 160 0.62 -17.87 -17.33
C PHE A 160 2.08 -17.44 -17.15
N LEU A 161 3.05 -18.23 -17.64
CA LEU A 161 4.47 -17.91 -17.56
C LEU A 161 4.84 -16.68 -18.40
N ARG A 162 4.26 -16.50 -19.59
CA ARG A 162 4.51 -15.34 -20.46
C ARG A 162 4.00 -14.02 -19.85
N ALA A 163 2.88 -14.09 -19.14
CA ALA A 163 2.28 -12.95 -18.46
C ALA A 163 2.99 -12.55 -17.15
N ALA A 164 3.97 -13.32 -16.68
CA ALA A 164 4.36 -13.30 -15.28
C ALA A 164 5.23 -12.09 -14.85
N ASP A 165 4.56 -11.13 -14.22
CA ASP A 165 5.02 -10.46 -12.97
C ASP A 165 4.41 -11.15 -11.72
N ARG A 166 3.60 -12.20 -11.93
CA ARG A 166 2.70 -12.81 -10.93
C ARG A 166 3.22 -14.13 -10.35
N THR A 167 4.48 -14.48 -10.54
CA THR A 167 5.06 -15.76 -10.12
C THR A 167 5.62 -15.75 -8.70
N TRP A 168 5.61 -14.63 -7.97
CA TRP A 168 6.03 -14.61 -6.57
C TRP A 168 4.85 -14.82 -5.62
N ARG A 169 4.99 -15.76 -4.67
CA ARG A 169 4.01 -16.03 -3.62
C ARG A 169 4.72 -16.12 -2.27
N LEU A 170 3.94 -15.85 -1.23
CA LEU A 170 4.39 -16.06 0.14
C LEU A 170 4.34 -17.55 0.47
N PRO A 171 5.32 -18.07 1.23
CA PRO A 171 5.23 -19.40 1.81
C PRO A 171 3.91 -19.54 2.57
N GLY A 172 3.30 -20.71 2.55
CA GLY A 172 2.04 -20.93 3.27
C GLY A 172 0.81 -20.84 2.41
N SER A 173 0.91 -20.69 1.09
CA SER A 173 -0.26 -20.38 0.27
C SER A 173 -0.26 -21.02 -1.10
N TYR A 174 -1.47 -21.22 -1.62
CA TYR A 174 -1.72 -21.59 -3.01
C TYR A 174 -2.72 -20.61 -3.65
N THR A 175 -2.60 -20.47 -4.96
CA THR A 175 -3.47 -19.65 -5.80
C THR A 175 -3.83 -20.44 -7.04
N ILE A 176 -5.08 -20.31 -7.49
CA ILE A 176 -5.55 -20.90 -8.73
C ILE A 176 -5.98 -19.80 -9.67
N PHE A 177 -5.54 -19.87 -10.91
CA PHE A 177 -5.83 -18.92 -11.97
C PHE A 177 -6.64 -19.58 -13.08
N ARG A 178 -7.50 -18.81 -13.72
CA ARG A 178 -8.13 -19.13 -15.00
C ARG A 178 -8.08 -17.89 -15.87
N ASP A 179 -7.54 -17.99 -17.09
CA ASP A 179 -7.32 -16.84 -17.98
C ASP A 179 -6.54 -15.70 -17.29
N LEU A 180 -5.50 -16.06 -16.52
CA LEU A 180 -4.70 -15.13 -15.71
C LEU A 180 -5.47 -14.42 -14.58
N LYS A 181 -6.77 -14.67 -14.40
CA LYS A 181 -7.58 -14.16 -13.29
C LYS A 181 -7.50 -15.11 -12.10
N LEU A 182 -7.31 -14.57 -10.90
CA LEU A 182 -7.28 -15.38 -9.69
C LEU A 182 -8.70 -15.85 -9.35
N ILE A 183 -8.91 -17.16 -9.30
CA ILE A 183 -10.22 -17.78 -9.05
C ILE A 183 -10.33 -18.43 -7.68
N ALA A 184 -9.20 -18.80 -7.07
CA ALA A 184 -9.19 -19.27 -5.70
C ALA A 184 -7.86 -18.97 -5.01
N TYR A 185 -7.91 -18.78 -3.70
CA TYR A 185 -6.76 -18.54 -2.85
C TYR A 185 -6.95 -19.26 -1.52
N GLY A 186 -5.91 -19.95 -1.04
CA GLY A 186 -5.97 -20.66 0.23
C GLY A 186 -4.61 -20.76 0.91
N TYR A 187 -4.65 -21.27 2.14
CA TYR A 187 -3.49 -21.37 3.01
C TYR A 187 -3.16 -22.82 3.32
N LEU A 188 -1.89 -23.04 3.65
CA LEU A 188 -1.37 -24.32 4.12
C LEU A 188 -0.97 -24.25 5.58
N ASN A 189 -1.28 -25.31 6.32
CA ASN A 189 -0.72 -25.60 7.64
C ASN A 189 0.57 -26.42 7.50
N TYR A 190 1.52 -26.15 8.39
CA TYR A 190 2.85 -26.76 8.43
C TYR A 190 3.18 -27.47 9.73
N GLU A 191 2.18 -27.89 10.51
CA GLU A 191 2.39 -28.80 11.65
C GLU A 191 3.27 -30.00 11.26
N ASN A 192 3.07 -30.55 10.06
CA ASN A 192 4.01 -31.46 9.41
C ASN A 192 4.57 -30.84 8.12
N PRO A 193 5.81 -30.31 8.12
CA PRO A 193 6.42 -29.72 6.93
C PRO A 193 6.62 -30.68 5.77
N ALA A 194 6.75 -31.99 6.04
CA ALA A 194 6.89 -33.01 5.00
C ALA A 194 5.55 -33.34 4.32
N ARG A 195 4.42 -32.96 4.93
CA ARG A 195 3.06 -33.17 4.42
C ARG A 195 2.15 -31.98 4.77
N PRO A 196 2.37 -30.81 4.14
CA PRO A 196 1.51 -29.66 4.37
C PRO A 196 0.05 -29.97 4.02
N ARG A 197 -0.89 -29.40 4.78
CA ARG A 197 -2.33 -29.59 4.57
C ARG A 197 -3.00 -28.27 4.29
N VAL A 198 -4.06 -28.27 3.49
CA VAL A 198 -4.88 -27.06 3.30
C VAL A 198 -5.62 -26.73 4.58
N ILE A 199 -5.64 -25.45 4.94
CA ILE A 199 -6.50 -24.92 6.00
C ILE A 199 -7.89 -24.71 5.40
N SER A 200 -8.74 -25.72 5.52
CA SER A 200 -9.99 -25.83 4.75
C SER A 200 -10.94 -24.65 4.93
N ASN A 201 -11.06 -24.13 6.14
CA ASN A 201 -11.91 -22.98 6.48
C ASN A 201 -11.32 -21.61 6.08
N LYS A 202 -10.13 -21.56 5.47
CA LYS A 202 -9.49 -20.32 5.00
C LYS A 202 -9.30 -20.25 3.48
N GLU A 203 -9.85 -21.21 2.72
CA GLU A 203 -9.93 -21.08 1.28
C GLU A 203 -11.01 -20.07 0.88
N GLN A 204 -10.68 -19.21 -0.09
CA GLN A 204 -11.62 -18.34 -0.76
C GLN A 204 -11.73 -18.75 -2.23
N ASN A 205 -12.95 -19.10 -2.68
CA ASN A 205 -13.24 -19.38 -4.07
C ASN A 205 -14.05 -18.22 -4.67
N PHE A 206 -13.39 -17.41 -5.50
CA PHE A 206 -13.95 -16.17 -6.04
C PHE A 206 -14.90 -16.40 -7.22
N LEU A 207 -14.85 -17.57 -7.87
CA LEU A 207 -15.82 -17.91 -8.92
C LEU A 207 -17.17 -18.29 -8.34
N LYS A 208 -17.19 -19.08 -7.26
CA LYS A 208 -18.45 -19.50 -6.63
C LYS A 208 -19.20 -18.32 -6.00
N ASN A 209 -18.47 -17.32 -5.53
CA ASN A 209 -19.02 -16.15 -4.85
C ASN A 209 -19.30 -14.98 -5.80
N ARG A 210 -19.23 -15.19 -7.12
CA ARG A 210 -19.54 -14.15 -8.12
C ARG A 210 -21.00 -14.29 -8.58
N HIS A 211 -21.80 -13.27 -8.32
CA HIS A 211 -23.23 -13.25 -8.64
C HIS A 211 -23.57 -12.05 -9.52
N ARG A 212 -24.48 -12.20 -10.47
CA ARG A 212 -25.01 -11.05 -11.21
C ARG A 212 -25.96 -10.26 -10.31
N ALA A 213 -25.58 -9.03 -10.00
CA ALA A 213 -26.33 -8.16 -9.09
C ALA A 213 -27.28 -7.21 -9.82
N TYR A 214 -26.89 -6.74 -11.01
CA TYR A 214 -27.68 -5.77 -11.79
C TYR A 214 -27.34 -5.85 -13.29
N LYS A 215 -28.30 -5.52 -14.16
CA LYS A 215 -28.08 -5.35 -15.60
C LYS A 215 -29.09 -4.40 -16.21
N ASP A 216 -28.62 -3.42 -16.98
CA ASP A 216 -29.42 -2.63 -17.90
C ASP A 216 -28.62 -2.30 -19.20
N ARG A 217 -29.06 -1.30 -19.97
CA ARG A 217 -28.34 -0.86 -21.19
C ARG A 217 -27.01 -0.16 -20.91
N TYR A 218 -26.77 0.32 -19.69
CA TYR A 218 -25.59 1.08 -19.30
C TYR A 218 -24.58 0.22 -18.54
N PHE A 219 -25.05 -0.65 -17.65
CA PHE A 219 -24.20 -1.43 -16.77
C PHE A 219 -24.54 -2.92 -16.76
N VAL A 220 -23.51 -3.74 -16.66
CA VAL A 220 -23.60 -5.13 -16.18
C VAL A 220 -22.80 -5.20 -14.90
N VAL A 221 -23.44 -5.57 -13.79
CA VAL A 221 -22.82 -5.54 -12.47
C VAL A 221 -22.80 -6.95 -11.91
N ASP A 222 -21.60 -7.44 -11.68
CA ASP A 222 -21.39 -8.65 -10.90
C ASP A 222 -20.84 -8.25 -9.51
N TYR A 223 -21.16 -9.04 -8.49
CA TYR A 223 -20.72 -8.83 -7.11
C TYR A 223 -19.96 -10.07 -6.62
N ILE A 224 -18.84 -9.85 -5.93
CA ILE A 224 -18.01 -10.87 -5.29
C ILE A 224 -18.00 -10.63 -3.78
N GLY A 225 -18.72 -11.49 -3.06
CA GLY A 225 -18.90 -11.39 -1.61
C GLY A 225 -19.97 -12.35 -1.11
N GLN A 226 -20.23 -12.34 0.20
CA GLN A 226 -21.22 -13.20 0.83
C GLN A 226 -22.63 -12.60 0.75
N HIS A 227 -22.77 -11.29 0.99
CA HIS A 227 -24.07 -10.63 1.11
C HIS A 227 -24.09 -9.28 0.36
N ILE A 228 -24.98 -9.16 -0.62
CA ILE A 228 -25.21 -7.90 -1.33
C ILE A 228 -26.22 -7.07 -0.53
N ASP A 229 -25.81 -5.86 -0.12
CA ASP A 229 -26.75 -4.87 0.39
C ASP A 229 -27.46 -4.16 -0.77
N PHE A 230 -28.64 -4.67 -1.15
CA PHE A 230 -29.44 -4.11 -2.24
C PHE A 230 -29.94 -2.69 -1.94
N SER A 231 -30.06 -2.29 -0.67
CA SER A 231 -30.47 -0.94 -0.29
C SER A 231 -29.41 0.12 -0.67
N GLN A 232 -28.14 -0.28 -0.66
CA GLN A 232 -27.02 0.56 -1.12
C GLN A 232 -26.77 0.43 -2.62
N LEU A 233 -27.11 -0.72 -3.22
CA LEU A 233 -26.84 -0.98 -4.64
C LEU A 233 -27.61 -0.01 -5.54
N GLN A 234 -28.90 0.22 -5.28
CA GLN A 234 -29.71 1.08 -6.15
C GLN A 234 -29.21 2.54 -6.17
N PRO A 235 -28.98 3.21 -5.01
CA PRO A 235 -28.38 4.55 -5.00
C PRO A 235 -27.01 4.61 -5.67
N PHE A 236 -26.20 3.56 -5.51
CA PHE A 236 -24.92 3.45 -6.20
C PHE A 236 -25.10 3.46 -7.72
N ILE A 237 -25.94 2.58 -8.27
CA ILE A 237 -26.18 2.50 -9.71
C ILE A 237 -26.75 3.80 -10.26
N SER A 238 -27.73 4.40 -9.56
CA SER A 238 -28.30 5.69 -9.97
C SER A 238 -27.24 6.77 -10.06
N ARG A 239 -26.36 6.88 -9.07
CA ARG A 239 -25.26 7.86 -9.07
C ARG A 239 -24.25 7.60 -10.18
N GLN A 240 -23.81 6.35 -10.36
CA GLN A 240 -22.87 6.02 -11.44
C GLN A 240 -23.49 6.29 -12.82
N LYS A 241 -24.81 6.09 -12.97
CA LYS A 241 -25.54 6.39 -14.20
C LYS A 241 -25.65 7.88 -14.48
N GLU A 242 -25.95 8.67 -13.47
CA GLU A 242 -25.99 10.14 -13.58
C GLU A 242 -24.64 10.69 -14.06
N MET A 243 -23.55 10.28 -13.41
CA MET A 243 -22.18 10.69 -13.77
C MET A 243 -21.79 10.21 -15.17
N LEU A 244 -22.22 9.01 -15.56
CA LEU A 244 -22.04 8.51 -16.93
C LEU A 244 -22.76 9.34 -17.97
N LEU A 245 -24.03 9.66 -17.74
CA LEU A 245 -24.80 10.48 -18.68
C LEU A 245 -24.20 11.88 -18.80
N ASN A 246 -23.79 12.49 -17.68
CA ASN A 246 -23.09 13.76 -17.65
C ASN A 246 -21.78 13.70 -18.48
N GLN A 247 -20.96 12.67 -18.28
CA GLN A 247 -19.72 12.51 -19.03
C GLN A 247 -19.96 12.28 -20.53
N LEU A 248 -20.92 11.43 -20.91
CA LEU A 248 -21.26 11.18 -22.31
C LEU A 248 -21.70 12.48 -23.02
N GLN A 249 -22.47 13.32 -22.32
CA GLN A 249 -22.93 14.62 -22.82
C GLN A 249 -21.78 15.62 -22.94
N GLN A 250 -20.98 15.80 -21.89
CA GLN A 250 -19.88 16.78 -21.90
C GLN A 250 -18.76 16.44 -22.90
N LEU A 251 -18.55 15.15 -23.19
CA LEU A 251 -17.58 14.70 -24.20
C LEU A 251 -18.18 14.58 -25.62
N ASP A 252 -19.45 14.93 -25.80
CA ASP A 252 -20.19 14.85 -27.06
C ASP A 252 -19.97 13.49 -27.78
N ILE A 253 -20.20 12.39 -27.04
CA ILE A 253 -19.92 11.04 -27.54
C ILE A 253 -21.07 10.59 -28.46
N PRO A 254 -20.83 10.32 -29.77
CA PRO A 254 -21.90 9.93 -30.70
C PRO A 254 -22.57 8.63 -30.29
N GLY A 255 -23.88 8.49 -30.57
CA GLY A 255 -24.66 7.30 -30.21
C GLY A 255 -24.07 5.98 -30.72
N THR A 256 -23.51 5.95 -31.94
CA THR A 256 -22.79 4.79 -32.48
C THR A 256 -21.59 4.40 -31.63
N LYS A 257 -20.83 5.39 -31.14
CA LYS A 257 -19.69 5.15 -30.26
C LYS A 257 -20.13 4.73 -28.86
N GLN A 258 -21.25 5.25 -28.37
CA GLN A 258 -21.83 4.79 -27.09
C GLN A 258 -22.18 3.30 -27.13
N GLN A 259 -22.68 2.77 -28.26
CA GLN A 259 -22.97 1.35 -28.44
C GLN A 259 -21.72 0.46 -28.36
N GLU A 260 -20.53 0.98 -28.67
CA GLU A 260 -19.26 0.25 -28.51
C GLU A 260 -18.75 0.22 -27.06
N ILE A 261 -19.14 1.23 -26.26
CA ILE A 261 -18.70 1.41 -24.87
C ILE A 261 -19.65 0.67 -23.91
N LEU A 262 -20.94 0.71 -24.20
CA LEU A 262 -22.00 0.22 -23.31
C LEU A 262 -22.47 -1.20 -23.69
N PRO A 263 -22.86 -2.03 -22.71
CA PRO A 263 -22.83 -1.74 -21.28
C PRO A 263 -21.43 -1.89 -20.66
N ILE A 264 -21.12 -1.03 -19.68
CA ILE A 264 -19.89 -1.08 -18.89
C ILE A 264 -20.00 -2.22 -17.86
N ARG A 265 -18.98 -3.07 -17.75
CA ARG A 265 -18.96 -4.18 -16.78
C ARG A 265 -18.32 -3.74 -15.48
N LEU A 266 -19.09 -3.73 -14.41
CA LEU A 266 -18.62 -3.45 -13.05
C LEU A 266 -18.52 -4.76 -12.26
N VAL A 267 -17.44 -4.92 -11.51
CA VAL A 267 -17.26 -6.01 -10.55
C VAL A 267 -17.10 -5.37 -9.18
N LEU A 268 -18.13 -5.54 -8.35
CA LEU A 268 -18.19 -5.03 -6.99
C LEU A 268 -17.61 -6.07 -6.03
N TYR A 269 -16.84 -5.62 -5.04
CA TYR A 269 -16.18 -6.47 -4.06
C TYR A 269 -16.58 -6.07 -2.65
N GLU A 270 -16.99 -7.04 -1.83
CA GLU A 270 -17.36 -6.80 -0.44
C GLU A 270 -16.24 -6.18 0.39
N THR A 271 -14.98 -6.56 0.12
CA THR A 271 -13.83 -6.07 0.87
C THR A 271 -12.69 -5.61 -0.04
N ALA A 272 -11.95 -4.60 0.43
CA ALA A 272 -10.72 -4.15 -0.22
C ALA A 272 -9.67 -5.28 -0.27
N GLU A 273 -9.61 -6.14 0.75
CA GLU A 273 -8.75 -7.33 0.76
C GLU A 273 -9.06 -8.23 -0.45
N THR A 274 -10.32 -8.64 -0.63
CA THR A 274 -10.74 -9.53 -1.72
C THR A 274 -10.46 -8.91 -3.09
N LYS A 275 -10.81 -7.63 -3.28
CA LYS A 275 -10.52 -6.92 -4.54
C LYS A 275 -9.03 -6.93 -4.83
N THR A 276 -8.20 -6.61 -3.84
CA THR A 276 -6.75 -6.50 -4.00
C THR A 276 -6.12 -7.87 -4.27
N ILE A 277 -6.60 -8.93 -3.63
CA ILE A 277 -6.17 -10.32 -3.89
C ILE A 277 -6.50 -10.71 -5.34
N VAL A 278 -7.72 -10.42 -5.81
CA VAL A 278 -8.19 -10.82 -7.15
C VAL A 278 -7.50 -10.02 -8.27
N THR A 279 -7.35 -8.70 -8.09
CA THR A 279 -6.91 -7.78 -9.15
C THR A 279 -5.42 -7.42 -9.07
N GLY A 280 -4.80 -7.61 -7.91
CA GLY A 280 -3.46 -7.10 -7.61
C GLY A 280 -3.41 -5.57 -7.50
N ASP A 281 -4.54 -4.90 -7.32
CA ASP A 281 -4.66 -3.43 -7.27
C ASP A 281 -5.43 -3.00 -6.02
N SER A 282 -4.76 -2.22 -5.15
CA SER A 282 -5.30 -1.80 -3.85
C SER A 282 -6.28 -0.65 -3.92
N ARG A 283 -6.27 0.14 -5.01
CA ARG A 283 -7.15 1.30 -5.17
C ARG A 283 -8.60 0.90 -4.97
N PHE A 284 -9.41 1.70 -4.29
CA PHE A 284 -10.81 1.30 -4.04
C PHE A 284 -11.62 1.18 -5.34
N CYS A 285 -11.27 1.97 -6.35
CA CYS A 285 -11.79 1.90 -7.71
C CYS A 285 -10.61 1.75 -8.68
N SER A 286 -10.64 0.77 -9.59
CA SER A 286 -9.54 0.57 -10.53
C SER A 286 -9.98 -0.07 -11.85
N TRP A 287 -9.36 0.40 -12.93
CA TRP A 287 -9.41 -0.19 -14.25
C TRP A 287 -8.04 -0.09 -14.93
N LYS A 288 -7.72 -1.02 -15.84
CA LYS A 288 -6.48 -1.03 -16.63
C LYS A 288 -6.80 -1.04 -18.13
N PRO A 289 -6.02 -0.33 -18.97
CA PRO A 289 -6.18 -0.38 -20.42
C PRO A 289 -6.19 -1.82 -20.95
N GLY A 290 -7.11 -2.11 -21.86
CA GLY A 290 -7.31 -3.45 -22.42
C GLY A 290 -8.24 -4.34 -21.60
N GLU A 291 -8.55 -4.02 -20.34
CA GLU A 291 -9.55 -4.73 -19.56
C GLU A 291 -10.97 -4.24 -19.88
N ARG A 292 -11.95 -5.15 -19.83
CA ARG A 292 -13.38 -4.85 -20.04
C ARG A 292 -14.17 -4.74 -18.73
N GLU A 293 -13.53 -5.02 -17.60
CA GLU A 293 -14.14 -5.00 -16.27
C GLU A 293 -13.52 -3.88 -15.43
N ILE A 294 -14.37 -3.18 -14.68
CA ILE A 294 -13.98 -2.15 -13.71
C ILE A 294 -14.21 -2.72 -12.32
N HIS A 295 -13.22 -2.61 -11.45
CA HIS A 295 -13.21 -3.27 -10.14
C HIS A 295 -13.40 -2.24 -9.02
N ILE A 296 -14.42 -2.42 -8.18
CA ILE A 296 -14.86 -1.44 -7.19
C ILE A 296 -15.06 -2.11 -5.82
N VAL A 297 -14.49 -1.53 -4.76
CA VAL A 297 -14.83 -1.88 -3.38
C VAL A 297 -16.21 -1.31 -3.06
N PHE A 298 -17.12 -2.17 -2.61
CA PHE A 298 -18.50 -1.85 -2.34
C PHE A 298 -18.92 -2.38 -0.97
N ASN A 299 -18.78 -1.53 0.05
CA ASN A 299 -19.29 -1.76 1.40
C ASN A 299 -19.55 -0.42 2.12
N HIS A 300 -20.18 -0.47 3.30
CA HIS A 300 -20.51 0.71 4.10
C HIS A 300 -19.30 1.44 4.70
N ARG A 301 -18.10 0.85 4.68
CA ARG A 301 -16.90 1.36 5.38
C ARG A 301 -16.07 2.27 4.49
N VAL A 302 -15.84 1.78 3.28
CA VAL A 302 -14.93 2.33 2.29
C VAL A 302 -15.62 2.21 0.94
N ARG A 303 -15.79 3.34 0.26
CA ARG A 303 -16.53 3.39 -1.00
C ARG A 303 -15.55 3.67 -2.14
N GLY A 304 -15.55 2.78 -3.15
CA GLY A 304 -14.86 2.97 -4.43
C GLY A 304 -15.79 3.54 -5.50
N ASP A 305 -16.80 4.31 -5.11
CA ASP A 305 -17.88 4.78 -5.99
C ASP A 305 -17.68 6.22 -6.48
N ASP A 306 -16.44 6.71 -6.40
CA ASP A 306 -16.02 8.03 -6.89
C ASP A 306 -16.06 8.17 -8.42
N TYR A 307 -16.51 7.15 -9.16
CA TYR A 307 -16.65 7.13 -10.62
C TYR A 307 -15.33 7.28 -11.42
N THR A 308 -14.18 7.44 -10.75
CA THR A 308 -12.91 7.78 -11.41
C THR A 308 -12.49 6.74 -12.45
N ALA A 309 -12.58 5.45 -12.14
CA ALA A 309 -12.22 4.39 -13.09
C ALA A 309 -13.22 4.23 -14.24
N ILE A 310 -14.51 4.54 -14.01
CA ILE A 310 -15.54 4.55 -15.06
C ILE A 310 -15.27 5.71 -16.01
N ALA A 311 -14.99 6.89 -15.48
CA ALA A 311 -14.59 8.04 -16.26
C ALA A 311 -13.34 7.78 -17.12
N GLN A 312 -12.32 7.12 -16.54
CA GLN A 312 -11.13 6.68 -17.26
C GLN A 312 -11.46 5.72 -18.41
N PHE A 313 -12.32 4.72 -18.14
CA PHE A 313 -12.75 3.73 -19.12
C PHE A 313 -13.44 4.40 -20.31
N VAL A 314 -14.44 5.25 -20.04
CA VAL A 314 -15.22 5.96 -21.07
C VAL A 314 -14.31 6.88 -21.88
N ALA A 315 -13.49 7.70 -21.22
CA ALA A 315 -12.57 8.61 -21.89
C ALA A 315 -11.57 7.87 -22.80
N THR A 316 -11.02 6.74 -22.35
CA THR A 316 -10.08 5.94 -23.16
C THR A 316 -10.76 5.30 -24.37
N HIS A 317 -12.01 4.85 -24.26
CA HIS A 317 -12.72 4.31 -25.43
C HIS A 317 -13.19 5.41 -26.40
N TRP A 318 -13.45 6.62 -25.89
CA TRP A 318 -13.80 7.78 -26.71
C TRP A 318 -12.60 8.37 -27.45
N ALA A 319 -11.48 8.63 -26.76
CA ALA A 319 -10.28 9.26 -27.31
C ALA A 319 -9.38 8.27 -28.08
N GLY A 320 -9.52 6.97 -27.83
CA GLY A 320 -8.48 5.99 -28.10
C GLY A 320 -7.53 5.86 -26.89
N GLU A 321 -6.52 5.00 -26.99
CA GLU A 321 -5.56 4.80 -25.91
C GLU A 321 -4.99 6.14 -25.43
N ILE A 322 -5.09 6.41 -24.12
CA ILE A 322 -4.49 7.57 -23.45
C ILE A 322 -3.21 7.08 -22.78
N PRO A 323 -2.01 7.24 -23.38
CA PRO A 323 -0.81 6.56 -22.91
C PRO A 323 -0.31 7.10 -21.58
N ASN A 324 -0.52 8.40 -21.33
CA ASN A 324 -0.06 9.07 -20.11
C ASN A 324 -0.98 8.77 -18.91
N GLU A 325 -0.43 8.12 -17.89
CA GLU A 325 -1.18 7.73 -16.69
C GLU A 325 -1.72 8.95 -15.91
N ARG A 326 -0.96 10.05 -15.81
CA ARG A 326 -1.40 11.23 -15.05
C ARG A 326 -2.59 11.92 -15.72
N MET A 327 -2.57 12.05 -17.04
CA MET A 327 -3.72 12.60 -17.80
C MET A 327 -4.93 11.68 -17.73
N ARG A 328 -4.72 10.36 -17.78
CA ARG A 328 -5.79 9.39 -17.58
C ARG A 328 -6.40 9.51 -16.19
N ASN A 329 -5.57 9.63 -15.15
CA ASN A 329 -6.06 9.85 -13.79
C ASN A 329 -6.81 11.19 -13.67
N ALA A 330 -6.28 12.26 -14.27
CA ALA A 330 -6.88 13.59 -14.25
C ALA A 330 -8.26 13.64 -14.92
N ILE A 331 -8.46 12.97 -16.06
CA ILE A 331 -9.80 12.88 -16.66
C ILE A 331 -10.77 12.05 -15.81
N GLY A 332 -10.25 11.08 -15.04
CA GLY A 332 -11.02 10.38 -14.02
C GLY A 332 -11.50 11.31 -12.91
N VAL A 333 -10.63 12.21 -12.45
CA VAL A 333 -10.93 13.23 -11.43
C VAL A 333 -11.91 14.28 -11.96
N LEU A 334 -11.73 14.71 -13.21
CA LEU A 334 -12.57 15.72 -13.88
C LEU A 334 -14.06 15.36 -13.85
N PHE A 335 -14.39 14.11 -14.17
CA PHE A 335 -15.78 13.63 -14.21
C PHE A 335 -16.24 12.99 -12.89
N SER A 336 -15.51 13.23 -11.80
CA SER A 336 -15.84 12.76 -10.46
C SER A 336 -16.37 13.91 -9.61
N ASP A 337 -17.69 14.09 -9.62
CA ASP A 337 -18.38 15.19 -8.91
C ASP A 337 -18.08 15.21 -7.41
N HIS A 338 -17.89 14.03 -6.79
CA HIS A 338 -17.60 13.87 -5.37
C HIS A 338 -16.17 13.43 -5.08
N TRP A 339 -15.22 13.75 -5.98
CA TRP A 339 -13.83 13.40 -5.76
C TRP A 339 -13.31 13.95 -4.42
N GLY A 340 -12.86 13.05 -3.54
CA GLY A 340 -12.40 13.42 -2.20
C GLY A 340 -13.49 14.05 -1.32
N ASP A 341 -14.73 13.55 -1.39
CA ASP A 341 -15.94 14.00 -0.68
C ASP A 341 -16.46 15.42 -1.01
N GLU A 342 -15.60 16.34 -1.41
CA GLU A 342 -15.92 17.75 -1.63
C GLU A 342 -15.89 18.16 -3.12
N GLY A 343 -15.44 17.27 -4.00
CA GLY A 343 -15.26 17.54 -5.42
C GLY A 343 -13.89 18.14 -5.74
N TYR A 344 -13.36 17.82 -6.92
CA TYR A 344 -12.02 18.26 -7.31
C TYR A 344 -11.82 19.79 -7.37
N PRO A 345 -12.82 20.65 -7.69
CA PRO A 345 -12.61 22.10 -7.70
C PRO A 345 -12.32 22.66 -6.31
N VAL A 346 -12.93 22.11 -5.26
CA VAL A 346 -12.66 22.52 -3.87
C VAL A 346 -11.22 22.21 -3.49
N TRP A 347 -10.75 21.00 -3.81
CA TRP A 347 -9.36 20.60 -3.58
C TRP A 347 -8.37 21.40 -4.41
N ALA A 348 -8.69 21.65 -5.69
CA ALA A 348 -7.88 22.50 -6.55
C ALA A 348 -7.77 23.93 -5.99
N GLY A 349 -8.88 24.50 -5.49
CA GLY A 349 -8.89 25.83 -4.87
C GLY A 349 -7.95 25.91 -3.67
N ARG A 350 -8.02 24.95 -2.74
CA ARG A 350 -7.11 24.87 -1.58
C ARG A 350 -5.64 24.85 -1.98
N LEU A 351 -5.29 24.09 -3.02
CA LEU A 351 -3.92 24.01 -3.53
C LEU A 351 -3.51 25.28 -4.27
N PHE A 352 -4.39 25.84 -5.09
CA PHE A 352 -4.13 27.04 -5.90
C PHE A 352 -3.87 28.25 -5.00
N PHE A 353 -4.78 28.55 -4.07
CA PHE A 353 -4.64 29.70 -3.16
C PHE A 353 -3.54 29.50 -2.11
N ASN A 354 -3.07 28.27 -1.88
CA ASN A 354 -1.88 27.99 -1.08
C ASN A 354 -0.56 28.00 -1.88
N ASN A 355 -0.59 28.35 -3.16
CA ASN A 355 0.56 28.30 -4.09
C ASN A 355 1.23 26.91 -4.16
N ASP A 356 0.41 25.85 -4.12
CA ASP A 356 0.84 24.46 -4.21
C ASP A 356 0.63 23.84 -5.60
N PHE A 357 0.06 24.60 -6.54
CA PHE A 357 0.09 24.24 -7.96
C PHE A 357 1.54 24.14 -8.43
N LEU A 358 1.82 23.07 -9.17
CA LEU A 358 3.15 22.75 -9.64
C LEU A 358 3.29 23.12 -11.12
N PRO A 359 4.44 23.64 -11.55
CA PRO A 359 4.71 23.78 -12.98
C PRO A 359 4.47 22.45 -13.70
N LEU A 360 3.84 22.47 -14.89
CA LEU A 360 3.52 21.24 -15.62
C LEU A 360 4.77 20.36 -15.85
N GLN A 361 5.95 20.96 -16.03
CA GLN A 361 7.22 20.25 -16.14
C GLN A 361 7.45 19.32 -14.94
N GLU A 362 7.18 19.81 -13.73
CA GLU A 362 7.29 19.01 -12.50
C GLU A 362 6.14 18.01 -12.35
N LEU A 363 4.93 18.36 -12.82
CA LEU A 363 3.79 17.44 -12.89
C LEU A 363 3.97 16.31 -13.90
N PHE A 364 4.95 16.37 -14.80
CA PHE A 364 5.26 15.24 -15.68
C PHE A 364 6.60 14.59 -15.40
N ASP A 365 7.47 15.21 -14.59
CA ASP A 365 8.75 14.64 -14.19
C ASP A 365 8.55 13.35 -13.36
N PRO A 366 9.01 12.18 -13.86
CA PRO A 366 8.90 10.91 -13.15
C PRO A 366 9.73 10.86 -11.86
N ASN A 367 10.69 11.77 -11.68
CA ASN A 367 11.57 11.81 -10.51
C ASN A 367 10.96 12.50 -9.29
N GLN A 368 9.94 13.36 -9.47
CA GLN A 368 9.43 14.24 -8.40
C GLN A 368 8.53 13.54 -7.37
N GLN A 369 8.17 12.26 -7.56
CA GLN A 369 7.27 11.50 -6.65
C GLN A 369 5.96 12.24 -6.30
N ILE A 370 5.37 12.96 -7.25
CA ILE A 370 4.19 13.79 -7.01
C ILE A 370 2.99 12.97 -6.50
N SER A 371 2.24 13.56 -5.57
CA SER A 371 1.00 13.02 -5.02
C SER A 371 -0.11 12.98 -6.07
N PRO A 372 -0.87 11.88 -6.21
CA PRO A 372 -2.09 11.89 -7.02
C PRO A 372 -3.15 12.85 -6.48
N TYR A 373 -3.14 13.13 -5.16
CA TYR A 373 -4.06 14.10 -4.54
C TYR A 373 -3.70 15.56 -4.80
N ILE A 374 -2.51 15.82 -5.36
CA ILE A 374 -2.08 17.17 -5.79
C ILE A 374 -2.21 17.26 -7.31
N ALA A 375 -1.57 16.34 -8.03
CA ALA A 375 -1.56 16.34 -9.50
C ALA A 375 -2.95 16.10 -10.10
N GLY A 376 -3.79 15.29 -9.46
CA GLY A 376 -5.15 14.96 -9.92
C GLY A 376 -6.04 16.20 -10.09
N PRO A 377 -6.35 16.94 -9.01
CA PRO A 377 -7.21 18.13 -9.10
C PRO A 377 -6.58 19.23 -9.95
N GLU A 378 -5.27 19.44 -9.88
CA GLU A 378 -4.58 20.43 -10.71
C GLU A 378 -4.72 20.11 -12.21
N LEU A 379 -4.36 18.90 -12.63
CA LEU A 379 -4.52 18.50 -14.04
C LEU A 379 -5.99 18.43 -14.45
N ALA A 380 -6.91 18.08 -13.54
CA ALA A 380 -8.34 18.10 -13.84
C ALA A 380 -8.84 19.52 -14.15
N THR A 381 -8.39 20.55 -13.41
CA THR A 381 -8.70 21.95 -13.77
C THR A 381 -8.13 22.33 -15.13
N PHE A 382 -6.93 21.84 -15.48
CA PHE A 382 -6.36 22.06 -16.79
C PHE A 382 -7.19 21.41 -17.91
N LEU A 383 -7.62 20.16 -17.72
CA LEU A 383 -8.49 19.48 -18.69
C LEU A 383 -9.87 20.15 -18.82
N GLN A 384 -10.46 20.60 -17.70
CA GLN A 384 -11.70 21.38 -17.71
C GLN A 384 -11.54 22.69 -18.47
N PHE A 385 -10.40 23.38 -18.28
CA PHE A 385 -10.07 24.60 -19.01
C PHE A 385 -9.98 24.35 -20.52
N ILE A 386 -9.27 23.30 -20.96
CA ILE A 386 -9.20 22.94 -22.38
C ILE A 386 -10.58 22.59 -22.93
N LEU A 387 -11.39 21.84 -22.17
CA LEU A 387 -12.76 21.51 -22.57
C LEU A 387 -13.63 22.77 -22.76
N PHE A 388 -13.52 23.73 -21.83
CA PHE A 388 -14.26 24.98 -21.86
C PHE A 388 -13.78 25.94 -22.95
N HIS A 389 -12.46 26.11 -23.08
CA HIS A 389 -11.83 27.10 -23.96
C HIS A 389 -11.74 26.62 -25.42
N ASP A 390 -11.33 25.37 -25.64
CA ASP A 390 -11.01 24.83 -26.97
C ASP A 390 -11.96 23.71 -27.44
N GLY A 391 -12.89 23.27 -26.59
CA GLY A 391 -13.89 22.25 -26.92
C GLY A 391 -13.41 20.80 -26.87
N THR A 392 -14.35 19.88 -27.11
CA THR A 392 -14.16 18.42 -27.00
C THR A 392 -13.11 17.87 -27.98
N ALA A 393 -13.03 18.41 -29.20
CA ALA A 393 -12.07 17.99 -30.21
C ALA A 393 -10.61 18.23 -29.78
N SER A 394 -10.36 19.38 -29.15
CA SER A 394 -9.03 19.77 -28.65
C SER A 394 -8.62 18.93 -27.45
N LEU A 395 -9.54 18.72 -26.50
CA LEU A 395 -9.32 17.80 -25.38
C LEU A 395 -8.98 16.38 -25.88
N LYS A 396 -9.76 15.87 -26.83
CA LYS A 396 -9.53 14.55 -27.44
C LYS A 396 -8.14 14.44 -28.08
N SER A 397 -7.76 15.46 -28.85
CA SER A 397 -6.46 15.54 -29.51
C SER A 397 -5.32 15.56 -28.49
N LEU A 398 -5.43 16.35 -27.43
CA LEU A 398 -4.44 16.43 -26.35
C LEU A 398 -4.22 15.07 -25.69
N LEU A 399 -5.32 14.40 -25.27
CA LEU A 399 -5.26 13.10 -24.59
C LEU A 399 -4.63 12.01 -25.45
N LYS A 400 -4.83 12.07 -26.77
CA LYS A 400 -4.25 11.11 -27.73
C LYS A 400 -2.77 11.40 -28.01
N ARG A 401 -2.38 12.67 -28.08
CA ARG A 401 -1.01 13.08 -28.47
C ARG A 401 0.00 13.02 -27.33
N ILE A 402 -0.46 13.12 -26.09
CA ILE A 402 0.45 13.13 -24.94
C ILE A 402 1.14 11.76 -24.75
N PRO A 403 2.49 11.69 -24.82
CA PRO A 403 3.20 10.43 -24.71
C PRO A 403 3.14 9.88 -23.29
N ALA A 404 3.38 8.56 -23.16
CA ALA A 404 3.40 7.86 -21.87
C ALA A 404 4.46 8.44 -20.91
N ARG A 405 5.57 8.95 -21.46
CA ARG A 405 6.58 9.74 -20.74
C ARG A 405 6.73 11.06 -21.47
N VAL A 406 6.65 12.15 -20.73
CA VAL A 406 6.79 13.51 -21.26
C VAL A 406 8.12 14.08 -20.78
N THR A 407 8.92 14.58 -21.70
CA THR A 407 10.14 15.33 -21.44
C THR A 407 9.82 16.81 -21.22
N ALA A 408 10.75 17.56 -20.61
CA ALA A 408 10.56 19.01 -20.42
C ALA A 408 10.31 19.75 -21.75
N VAL A 409 11.02 19.37 -22.81
CA VAL A 409 10.85 19.93 -24.16
C VAL A 409 9.46 19.63 -24.73
N GLU A 410 8.93 18.41 -24.51
CA GLU A 410 7.57 18.07 -24.93
C GLU A 410 6.51 18.83 -24.14
N VAL A 411 6.73 19.09 -22.83
CA VAL A 411 5.84 19.94 -22.04
C VAL A 411 5.77 21.34 -22.64
N GLU A 412 6.90 21.97 -22.98
CA GLU A 412 6.90 23.32 -23.58
C GLU A 412 6.21 23.36 -24.95
N LYS A 413 6.37 22.32 -25.76
CA LYS A 413 5.70 22.21 -27.07
C LYS A 413 4.19 21.98 -26.95
N LEU A 414 3.77 21.16 -26.00
CA LEU A 414 2.35 20.84 -25.79
C LEU A 414 1.60 21.95 -25.03
N PHE A 415 2.31 22.72 -24.21
CA PHE A 415 1.73 23.67 -23.27
C PHE A 415 2.46 25.03 -23.33
N PRO A 416 2.17 25.86 -24.35
CA PRO A 416 2.82 27.18 -24.49
C PRO A 416 2.46 28.11 -23.32
N GLN A 417 3.40 28.99 -22.94
CA GLN A 417 3.27 29.85 -21.76
C GLN A 417 2.03 30.75 -21.75
N HIS A 418 1.57 31.20 -22.91
CA HIS A 418 0.33 31.96 -23.03
C HIS A 418 -0.89 31.15 -22.59
N LEU A 419 -0.98 29.88 -22.97
CA LEU A 419 -2.06 28.97 -22.58
C LEU A 419 -2.04 28.72 -21.06
N LEU A 420 -0.85 28.51 -20.48
CA LEU A 420 -0.69 28.35 -19.03
C LEU A 420 -1.14 29.60 -18.26
N SER A 421 -0.83 30.78 -18.79
CA SER A 421 -1.25 32.06 -18.21
C SER A 421 -2.77 32.24 -18.26
N LEU A 422 -3.41 31.84 -19.37
CA LEU A 422 -4.87 31.83 -19.49
C LEU A 422 -5.51 30.85 -18.50
N TRP A 423 -4.97 29.63 -18.39
CA TRP A 423 -5.44 28.63 -17.43
C TRP A 423 -5.34 29.13 -15.99
N HIS A 424 -4.21 29.74 -15.60
CA HIS A 424 -4.06 30.31 -14.24
C HIS A 424 -5.07 31.42 -13.95
N ARG A 425 -5.33 32.33 -14.91
CA ARG A 425 -6.37 33.35 -14.77
C ARG A 425 -7.76 32.74 -14.66
N TRP A 426 -8.04 31.71 -15.45
CA TRP A 426 -9.30 30.98 -15.39
C TRP A 426 -9.48 30.30 -14.03
N CYS A 427 -8.45 29.64 -13.49
CA CYS A 427 -8.47 29.09 -12.13
C CYS A 427 -8.76 30.15 -11.07
N ALA A 428 -8.13 31.32 -11.15
CA ALA A 428 -8.39 32.43 -10.23
C ALA A 428 -9.84 32.95 -10.29
N SER A 429 -10.52 32.81 -11.44
CA SER A 429 -11.93 33.20 -11.61
C SER A 429 -12.93 32.11 -11.23
N MET A 430 -12.54 30.84 -11.30
CA MET A 430 -13.45 29.69 -11.17
C MET A 430 -13.33 28.96 -9.83
N LEU A 431 -12.16 28.98 -9.20
CA LEU A 431 -11.91 28.29 -7.94
C LEU A 431 -12.22 29.18 -6.74
N LEU A 432 -12.63 28.55 -5.64
CA LEU A 432 -12.92 29.23 -4.38
C LEU A 432 -11.83 28.90 -3.35
N ASP A 433 -11.36 29.92 -2.63
CA ASP A 433 -10.54 29.72 -1.43
C ASP A 433 -11.46 29.22 -0.32
N SER A 434 -11.35 27.93 0.00
CA SER A 434 -12.22 27.26 0.96
C SER A 434 -11.38 26.54 2.01
N ALA A 435 -11.60 26.89 3.27
CA ALA A 435 -10.99 26.17 4.37
C ALA A 435 -11.50 24.71 4.44
N PRO A 436 -10.67 23.75 4.87
CA PRO A 436 -11.12 22.39 5.10
C PRO A 436 -12.15 22.34 6.24
N PRO A 437 -13.22 21.52 6.10
CA PRO A 437 -14.15 21.27 7.21
C PRO A 437 -13.40 20.82 8.46
N ARG A 438 -13.77 21.39 9.61
CA ARG A 438 -13.16 21.01 10.89
C ARG A 438 -13.50 19.56 11.24
N ILE A 439 -12.50 18.82 11.70
CA ILE A 439 -12.68 17.50 12.30
C ILE A 439 -12.69 17.70 13.82
N ALA A 440 -13.82 17.39 14.45
CA ALA A 440 -14.01 17.64 15.88
C ALA A 440 -13.02 16.82 16.72
N ALA A 441 -12.30 17.49 17.61
CA ALA A 441 -11.47 16.83 18.60
C ALA A 441 -12.36 16.10 19.60
N LYS A 442 -12.05 14.83 19.92
CA LYS A 442 -12.69 14.15 21.05
C LYS A 442 -11.94 14.51 22.33
N SER A 443 -12.66 14.93 23.37
CA SER A 443 -12.12 15.37 24.66
C SER A 443 -11.68 14.23 25.57
N GLU A 444 -12.08 12.98 25.28
CA GLU A 444 -11.70 11.81 26.07
C GLU A 444 -10.18 11.61 26.12
N PHE A 445 -9.66 11.15 27.26
CA PHE A 445 -8.25 10.75 27.39
C PHE A 445 -7.91 9.63 26.40
N ALA A 446 -6.81 9.79 25.65
CA ALA A 446 -6.37 8.82 24.65
C ALA A 446 -5.63 7.65 25.30
N LYS A 447 -6.29 6.50 25.38
CA LYS A 447 -5.70 5.20 25.72
C LYS A 447 -5.15 4.59 24.42
N GLY A 448 -4.01 5.14 23.99
CA GLY A 448 -3.44 4.93 22.67
C GLY A 448 -2.61 3.65 22.53
N PHE A 449 -2.61 3.07 21.33
CA PHE A 449 -1.65 2.04 20.92
C PHE A 449 -0.97 2.42 19.60
N CYS A 450 0.36 2.27 19.51
CA CYS A 450 1.08 2.44 18.25
C CYS A 450 0.83 1.21 17.35
N TYR A 451 -0.14 1.31 16.45
CA TYR A 451 -0.60 0.18 15.64
C TYR A 451 0.26 0.04 14.38
N ALA A 452 1.26 -0.84 14.44
CA ALA A 452 2.25 -1.03 13.38
C ALA A 452 1.80 -1.99 12.27
N HIS A 453 2.27 -1.73 11.04
CA HIS A 453 2.07 -2.62 9.90
C HIS A 453 3.13 -3.73 9.88
N GLU A 454 2.88 -4.81 10.62
CA GLU A 454 3.83 -5.94 10.69
C GLU A 454 3.54 -7.02 9.64
N GLY A 455 2.33 -7.06 9.07
CA GLY A 455 1.97 -8.00 8.02
C GLY A 455 2.12 -7.40 6.64
N TYR A 456 3.09 -7.89 5.86
CA TYR A 456 3.39 -7.33 4.54
C TYR A 456 2.76 -8.11 3.37
N SER A 457 1.59 -8.66 3.64
CA SER A 457 0.73 -9.34 2.68
C SER A 457 -0.63 -8.69 2.70
N ILE A 458 -1.39 -8.84 1.61
CA ILE A 458 -2.72 -8.22 1.49
C ILE A 458 -3.65 -8.62 2.64
N TYR A 459 -3.62 -9.89 3.06
CA TYR A 459 -4.53 -10.43 4.09
C TYR A 459 -4.07 -10.22 5.54
N ASN A 460 -2.81 -9.83 5.75
CA ASN A 460 -2.24 -9.69 7.09
C ASN A 460 -1.68 -8.30 7.44
N GLY A 461 -1.64 -7.38 6.48
CA GLY A 461 -1.38 -5.96 6.73
C GLY A 461 -2.61 -5.17 7.12
N TYR A 462 -2.48 -3.85 7.23
CA TYR A 462 -3.54 -2.92 7.63
C TYR A 462 -4.90 -3.17 6.95
N MET A 463 -4.90 -3.48 5.64
CA MET A 463 -6.11 -3.76 4.85
C MET A 463 -6.79 -5.09 5.18
N GLY A 464 -6.03 -6.05 5.72
CA GLY A 464 -6.43 -7.44 5.84
C GLY A 464 -7.33 -7.75 7.04
N ARG A 465 -8.04 -8.87 6.97
CA ARG A 465 -8.92 -9.35 8.03
C ARG A 465 -8.21 -9.62 9.36
N THR A 466 -6.93 -10.00 9.35
CA THR A 466 -6.20 -10.23 10.61
C THR A 466 -5.90 -8.91 11.32
N SER A 467 -5.72 -7.82 10.56
CA SER A 467 -5.63 -6.47 11.13
C SER A 467 -6.95 -6.10 11.80
N LYS A 468 -8.09 -6.34 11.13
CA LYS A 468 -9.42 -6.14 11.74
C LYS A 468 -9.57 -6.92 13.07
N ALA A 469 -9.19 -8.20 13.10
CA ALA A 469 -9.24 -9.02 14.31
C ALA A 469 -8.31 -8.49 15.42
N SER A 470 -7.11 -8.02 15.05
CA SER A 470 -6.15 -7.42 15.98
C SER A 470 -6.69 -6.13 16.60
N LEU A 471 -7.30 -5.25 15.80
CA LEU A 471 -7.96 -4.03 16.29
C LEU A 471 -9.12 -4.35 17.24
N ALA A 472 -9.95 -5.36 16.91
CA ALA A 472 -11.03 -5.79 17.80
C ALA A 472 -10.49 -6.31 19.15
N HIS A 473 -9.35 -7.01 19.13
CA HIS A 473 -8.67 -7.42 20.36
C HIS A 473 -8.17 -6.22 21.17
N LEU A 474 -7.52 -5.23 20.53
CA LEU A 474 -7.13 -3.99 21.21
C LEU A 474 -8.33 -3.27 21.83
N ALA A 475 -9.47 -3.21 21.12
CA ALA A 475 -10.70 -2.63 21.65
C ALA A 475 -11.15 -3.35 22.94
N SER A 476 -11.08 -4.68 22.96
CA SER A 476 -11.42 -5.49 24.15
C SER A 476 -10.50 -5.25 25.35
N LEU A 477 -9.30 -4.72 25.12
CA LEU A 477 -8.35 -4.31 26.17
C LEU A 477 -8.57 -2.86 26.64
N GLY A 478 -9.59 -2.16 26.11
CA GLY A 478 -9.91 -0.78 26.49
C GLY A 478 -9.12 0.29 25.73
N VAL A 479 -8.44 -0.07 24.64
CA VAL A 479 -7.78 0.89 23.73
C VAL A 479 -8.86 1.70 23.01
N ASN A 480 -8.77 3.03 23.07
CA ASN A 480 -9.72 3.95 22.43
C ASN A 480 -9.07 4.85 21.36
N ALA A 481 -7.78 4.66 21.10
CA ALA A 481 -7.04 5.39 20.08
C ALA A 481 -5.91 4.53 19.51
N ILE A 482 -5.63 4.71 18.22
CA ILE A 482 -4.48 4.12 17.56
C ILE A 482 -3.73 5.17 16.75
N SER A 483 -2.44 4.92 16.50
CA SER A 483 -1.73 5.57 15.39
C SER A 483 -1.48 4.58 14.27
N VAL A 484 -1.71 4.98 13.02
CA VAL A 484 -1.28 4.22 11.84
C VAL A 484 -0.12 4.93 11.16
N THR A 485 0.90 4.16 10.80
CA THR A 485 2.19 4.71 10.36
C THR A 485 2.53 4.27 8.94
N PRO A 486 2.43 5.17 7.95
CA PRO A 486 3.08 4.97 6.66
C PRO A 486 4.53 5.46 6.68
N PHE A 487 5.40 4.85 5.86
CA PHE A 487 6.79 5.26 5.74
C PHE A 487 7.09 6.03 4.44
N GLY A 488 7.92 7.07 4.58
CA GLY A 488 8.60 7.78 3.51
C GLY A 488 10.08 7.40 3.49
N TYR A 489 10.59 6.94 2.35
CA TYR A 489 11.96 6.42 2.28
C TYR A 489 12.95 7.43 1.69
N THR A 490 14.08 7.63 2.38
CA THR A 490 15.28 8.33 1.88
C THR A 490 16.54 7.47 2.10
N ARG A 491 17.62 7.74 1.35
CA ARG A 491 18.86 6.94 1.40
C ARG A 491 20.04 7.65 2.03
N ASN A 492 20.01 8.97 2.07
CA ASN A 492 21.13 9.77 2.54
C ASN A 492 20.58 10.90 3.42
N PRO A 493 20.88 10.89 4.74
CA PRO A 493 20.41 11.95 5.63
C PRO A 493 21.08 13.30 5.35
N LYS A 494 22.17 13.33 4.58
CA LYS A 494 22.95 14.53 4.27
C LYS A 494 22.72 15.09 2.86
N LYS A 495 21.73 14.58 2.12
CA LYS A 495 21.36 15.08 0.79
C LYS A 495 19.84 15.21 0.64
N PRO A 496 19.33 16.33 0.12
CA PRO A 496 17.90 16.47 -0.11
C PRO A 496 17.46 15.55 -1.24
N MET A 497 16.39 14.79 -1.03
CA MET A 497 15.83 13.90 -2.05
C MET A 497 14.32 13.66 -1.84
N PRO A 498 13.55 13.41 -2.92
CA PRO A 498 12.14 13.07 -2.81
C PRO A 498 11.90 11.83 -1.93
N LEU A 499 10.99 11.95 -0.97
CA LEU A 499 10.56 10.84 -0.11
C LEU A 499 9.62 9.93 -0.89
N ARG A 500 9.99 8.65 -0.99
CA ARG A 500 9.18 7.65 -1.71
C ARG A 500 8.11 7.09 -0.80
N ARG A 501 6.90 6.90 -1.33
CA ARG A 501 5.76 6.26 -0.64
C ARG A 501 5.64 4.81 -1.05
N SER A 502 5.14 3.98 -0.14
CA SER A 502 4.72 2.61 -0.43
C SER A 502 3.48 2.61 -1.34
N ARG A 503 3.48 1.78 -2.39
CA ARG A 503 2.36 1.63 -3.34
C ARG A 503 1.99 0.17 -3.60
N GLY A 504 2.74 -0.77 -3.02
CA GLY A 504 2.59 -2.18 -3.30
C GLY A 504 1.33 -2.75 -2.64
N PRO A 505 0.63 -3.71 -3.28
CA PRO A 505 -0.42 -4.47 -2.61
C PRO A 505 0.13 -5.15 -1.34
N GLY A 506 -0.46 -4.87 -0.17
CA GLY A 506 -0.01 -5.39 1.13
C GLY A 506 1.07 -4.58 1.84
N SER A 507 1.47 -3.43 1.28
CA SER A 507 2.28 -2.42 1.99
C SER A 507 1.40 -1.37 2.68
N GLU A 508 2.01 -0.43 3.40
CA GLU A 508 1.40 0.74 4.05
C GLU A 508 0.98 1.81 3.03
N ASN A 509 0.32 1.39 1.95
CA ASN A 509 -0.21 2.29 0.94
C ASN A 509 -1.46 3.03 1.45
N ASP A 510 -1.84 4.08 0.74
CA ASP A 510 -2.93 4.99 1.09
C ASP A 510 -4.24 4.22 1.42
N GLU A 511 -4.60 3.24 0.60
CA GLU A 511 -5.82 2.46 0.81
C GLU A 511 -5.77 1.57 2.06
N SER A 512 -4.62 0.99 2.37
CA SER A 512 -4.46 0.17 3.57
C SER A 512 -4.61 1.00 4.84
N LEU A 513 -4.08 2.23 4.86
CA LEU A 513 -4.21 3.16 5.97
C LEU A 513 -5.67 3.53 6.21
N VAL A 514 -6.39 3.86 5.13
CA VAL A 514 -7.82 4.18 5.18
C VAL A 514 -8.62 2.99 5.70
N VAL A 515 -8.36 1.77 5.22
CA VAL A 515 -9.08 0.57 5.69
C VAL A 515 -8.84 0.33 7.19
N ALA A 516 -7.60 0.43 7.66
CA ALA A 516 -7.31 0.31 9.10
C ALA A 516 -8.00 1.41 9.91
N ALA A 517 -8.01 2.65 9.41
CA ALA A 517 -8.69 3.76 10.07
C ALA A 517 -10.19 3.50 10.21
N ARG A 518 -10.86 3.03 9.14
CA ARG A 518 -12.30 2.71 9.17
C ARG A 518 -12.63 1.56 10.12
N TYR A 519 -11.81 0.50 10.14
CA TYR A 519 -11.98 -0.57 11.12
C TYR A 519 -11.84 -0.09 12.56
N ALA A 520 -10.89 0.81 12.83
CA ALA A 520 -10.72 1.38 14.15
C ALA A 520 -11.88 2.32 14.53
N HIS A 521 -12.36 3.16 13.61
CA HIS A 521 -13.53 4.03 13.81
C HIS A 521 -14.80 3.22 14.14
N GLU A 522 -15.03 2.08 13.48
CA GLU A 522 -16.14 1.16 13.80
C GLU A 522 -16.10 0.60 15.22
N LEU A 523 -14.90 0.47 15.77
CA LEU A 523 -14.66 0.03 17.15
C LEU A 523 -14.69 1.21 18.15
N GLY A 524 -15.11 2.40 17.71
CA GLY A 524 -15.16 3.62 18.52
C GLY A 524 -13.81 4.29 18.75
N MET A 525 -12.72 3.78 18.16
CA MET A 525 -11.39 4.33 18.35
C MET A 525 -11.19 5.66 17.60
N ARG A 526 -10.25 6.47 18.06
CA ARG A 526 -9.64 7.57 17.28
C ARG A 526 -8.43 7.07 16.51
N VAL A 527 -8.12 7.71 15.39
CA VAL A 527 -7.01 7.33 14.53
C VAL A 527 -6.14 8.54 14.23
N MET A 528 -4.89 8.48 14.69
CA MET A 528 -3.83 9.41 14.30
C MET A 528 -3.13 8.87 13.04
N LEU A 529 -3.12 9.64 11.95
CA LEU A 529 -2.22 9.36 10.83
C LEU A 529 -0.83 9.89 11.17
N LYS A 530 0.16 9.01 11.23
CA LYS A 530 1.52 9.34 11.70
C LYS A 530 2.59 8.94 10.67
N PRO A 531 2.81 9.72 9.60
CA PRO A 531 3.83 9.42 8.60
C PRO A 531 5.26 9.52 9.18
N HIS A 532 6.07 8.50 8.97
CA HIS A 532 7.46 8.41 9.42
C HIS A 532 8.44 8.49 8.26
N ILE A 533 9.63 9.03 8.50
CA ILE A 533 10.76 8.86 7.57
C ILE A 533 11.55 7.62 7.98
N LEU A 534 11.85 6.76 7.00
CA LEU A 534 12.76 5.64 7.16
C LEU A 534 14.03 5.86 6.33
N LEU A 535 15.17 5.92 7.02
CA LEU A 535 16.49 6.05 6.39
C LEU A 535 17.04 4.68 6.01
N MET A 536 17.25 4.50 4.71
CA MET A 536 17.75 3.27 4.07
C MET A 536 19.13 3.52 3.45
N GLY A 537 20.17 3.59 4.28
CA GLY A 537 21.55 3.85 3.85
C GLY A 537 22.53 2.82 4.43
N GLY A 538 23.55 2.42 3.65
CA GLY A 538 24.67 1.62 4.16
C GLY A 538 24.36 0.20 4.66
N GLY A 539 23.17 -0.35 4.38
CA GLY A 539 22.77 -1.68 4.87
C GLY A 539 22.17 -1.71 6.28
N HIS A 540 21.95 -0.54 6.90
CA HIS A 540 21.35 -0.39 8.23
C HIS A 540 20.15 0.56 8.20
N TRP A 541 19.25 0.39 9.18
CA TRP A 541 18.16 1.33 9.43
C TRP A 541 18.72 2.56 10.15
N GLY A 542 18.66 3.73 9.51
CA GLY A 542 19.13 4.98 10.10
C GLY A 542 18.05 5.69 10.92
N TRP A 543 18.46 6.56 11.84
CA TRP A 543 17.56 7.34 12.67
C TRP A 543 17.21 8.68 12.02
N PRO A 544 15.93 9.05 11.82
CA PRO A 544 15.53 10.27 11.12
C PRO A 544 16.11 11.57 11.73
N GLY A 545 16.50 11.55 13.01
CA GLY A 545 17.18 12.66 13.67
C GLY A 545 18.53 13.04 13.04
N ASP A 546 19.16 12.14 12.28
CA ASP A 546 20.44 12.37 11.61
C ASP A 546 20.36 13.25 10.36
N ILE A 547 19.13 13.54 9.89
CA ILE A 547 18.89 14.38 8.70
C ILE A 547 19.43 15.78 8.92
N GLU A 548 20.39 16.18 8.09
CA GLU A 548 21.10 17.45 8.23
C GLU A 548 21.68 17.85 6.88
N MET A 549 21.23 18.97 6.32
CA MET A 549 21.72 19.47 5.05
C MET A 549 22.91 20.41 5.27
N SER A 550 23.84 20.44 4.31
CA SER A 550 25.09 21.20 4.46
C SER A 550 24.94 22.67 4.12
N THR A 551 23.96 23.03 3.28
CA THR A 551 23.78 24.40 2.78
C THR A 551 22.34 24.90 2.90
N PRO A 552 22.10 26.22 2.93
CA PRO A 552 20.75 26.78 2.89
C PRO A 552 19.92 26.33 1.68
N ALA A 553 20.54 26.19 0.50
CA ALA A 553 19.88 25.72 -0.71
C ALA A 553 19.44 24.25 -0.58
N GLU A 554 20.27 23.41 0.01
CA GLU A 554 19.90 22.02 0.29
C GLU A 554 18.78 21.91 1.34
N TRP A 555 18.78 22.77 2.36
CA TRP A 555 17.67 22.86 3.31
C TRP A 555 16.36 23.28 2.65
N GLN A 556 16.39 24.28 1.77
CA GLN A 556 15.21 24.67 0.99
C GLN A 556 14.71 23.51 0.11
N ALA A 557 15.61 22.78 -0.54
CA ALA A 557 15.26 21.60 -1.32
C ALA A 557 14.67 20.47 -0.44
N PHE A 558 15.23 20.24 0.75
CA PHE A 558 14.69 19.28 1.71
C PHE A 558 13.26 19.63 2.11
N PHE A 559 13.01 20.88 2.55
CA PHE A 559 11.65 21.31 2.93
C PHE A 559 10.68 21.30 1.74
N LYS A 560 11.14 21.57 0.51
CA LYS A 560 10.33 21.40 -0.70
C LYS A 560 9.89 19.94 -0.88
N PHE A 561 10.81 18.97 -0.74
CA PHE A 561 10.47 17.54 -0.84
C PHE A 561 9.61 17.06 0.33
N TYR A 562 9.90 17.53 1.54
CA TYR A 562 9.15 17.19 2.74
C TYR A 562 7.71 17.70 2.66
N LYS A 563 7.51 18.98 2.27
CA LYS A 563 6.19 19.58 2.06
C LYS A 563 5.34 18.76 1.10
N ARG A 564 5.90 18.35 -0.05
CA ARG A 564 5.19 17.51 -1.03
C ARG A 564 4.75 16.17 -0.47
N TRP A 565 5.63 15.55 0.31
CA TRP A 565 5.37 14.25 0.90
C TRP A 565 4.36 14.32 2.04
N ILE A 566 4.43 15.33 2.90
CA ILE A 566 3.51 15.45 4.05
C ILE A 566 2.14 15.98 3.64
N LEU A 567 2.04 16.89 2.65
CA LEU A 567 0.75 17.35 2.12
C LEU A 567 -0.07 16.23 1.48
N HIS A 568 0.59 15.23 0.88
CA HIS A 568 -0.10 14.03 0.42
C HIS A 568 -0.92 13.37 1.53
N TYR A 569 -0.31 13.20 2.72
CA TYR A 569 -0.98 12.59 3.86
C TYR A 569 -1.92 13.55 4.58
N ALA A 570 -1.67 14.86 4.56
CA ALA A 570 -2.63 15.84 5.10
C ALA A 570 -3.94 15.83 4.32
N ILE A 571 -3.87 15.78 2.99
CA ILE A 571 -5.05 15.66 2.12
C ILE A 571 -5.75 14.32 2.34
N LEU A 572 -4.99 13.21 2.41
CA LEU A 572 -5.53 11.89 2.75
C LEU A 572 -6.25 11.90 4.12
N ALA A 573 -5.64 12.54 5.13
CA ALA A 573 -6.19 12.67 6.47
C ALA A 573 -7.53 13.40 6.46
N GLN A 574 -7.66 14.47 5.68
CA GLN A 574 -8.91 15.22 5.54
C GLN A 574 -9.96 14.41 4.78
N MET A 575 -9.62 13.90 3.58
CA MET A 575 -10.54 13.12 2.73
C MET A 575 -11.15 11.93 3.47
N TYR A 576 -10.35 11.24 4.29
CA TYR A 576 -10.79 10.04 4.99
C TYR A 576 -11.03 10.25 6.50
N ARG A 577 -11.07 11.52 6.94
CA ARG A 577 -11.46 11.95 8.29
C ARG A 577 -10.64 11.30 9.42
N PHE A 578 -9.33 11.29 9.29
CA PHE A 578 -8.44 10.94 10.41
C PHE A 578 -8.57 11.99 11.52
N ASP A 579 -8.69 11.53 12.77
CA ASP A 579 -8.97 12.39 13.94
C ASP A 579 -7.81 13.35 14.25
N SER A 580 -6.57 12.92 14.03
CA SER A 580 -5.38 13.73 14.16
C SER A 580 -4.31 13.38 13.13
N PHE A 581 -3.42 14.33 12.87
CA PHE A 581 -2.34 14.20 11.90
C PHE A 581 -1.00 14.61 12.53
N CYS A 582 -0.08 13.65 12.58
CA CYS A 582 1.28 13.90 13.03
C CYS A 582 2.14 14.42 11.88
N ILE A 583 2.61 15.65 11.98
CA ILE A 583 3.30 16.34 10.88
C ILE A 583 4.79 16.00 10.77
N GLY A 584 5.32 15.19 11.70
CA GLY A 584 6.72 14.78 11.72
C GLY A 584 7.09 14.04 13.01
N VAL A 585 8.14 13.21 12.92
CA VAL A 585 8.56 12.31 13.99
C VAL A 585 10.09 12.30 14.10
N GLU A 586 10.60 12.73 15.24
CA GLU A 586 12.03 12.68 15.62
C GLU A 586 13.02 13.30 14.62
N LEU A 587 12.71 14.49 14.10
CA LEU A 587 13.53 15.20 13.10
C LEU A 587 14.41 16.27 13.76
N VAL A 588 15.18 15.85 14.77
CA VAL A 588 15.89 16.71 15.74
C VAL A 588 16.61 17.91 15.13
N ASN A 589 17.48 17.68 14.13
CA ASN A 589 18.25 18.76 13.53
C ASN A 589 17.37 19.73 12.71
N THR A 590 16.27 19.22 12.15
CA THR A 590 15.32 20.04 11.37
C THR A 590 14.49 20.94 12.27
N THR A 591 14.11 20.48 13.46
CA THR A 591 13.18 21.18 14.37
C THR A 591 13.88 22.23 15.22
N VAL A 592 15.11 21.95 15.66
CA VAL A 592 15.91 22.88 16.47
C VAL A 592 16.49 24.02 15.62
N GLY A 593 16.78 23.78 14.32
CA GLY A 593 17.46 24.75 13.45
C GLY A 593 16.57 25.55 12.48
N HIS A 594 15.33 25.13 12.22
CA HIS A 594 14.53 25.66 11.10
C HIS A 594 13.08 26.01 11.45
N GLU A 595 12.86 26.69 12.59
CA GLU A 595 11.53 27.09 13.09
C GLU A 595 10.65 27.76 12.01
N LYS A 596 11.19 28.71 11.25
CA LYS A 596 10.42 29.43 10.21
C LYS A 596 9.87 28.49 9.13
N ALA A 597 10.64 27.48 8.74
CA ALA A 597 10.22 26.50 7.74
C ALA A 597 9.09 25.60 8.28
N TRP A 598 9.19 25.18 9.55
CA TRP A 598 8.14 24.43 10.24
C TRP A 598 6.85 25.22 10.40
N ARG A 599 6.92 26.49 10.82
CA ARG A 599 5.72 27.34 10.92
C ARG A 599 5.02 27.54 9.58
N ARG A 600 5.80 27.74 8.50
CA ARG A 600 5.25 27.81 7.13
C ARG A 600 4.58 26.50 6.74
N LEU A 601 5.23 25.36 7.00
CA LEU A 601 4.66 24.05 6.71
C LEU A 601 3.36 23.78 7.49
N ILE A 602 3.30 24.17 8.77
CA ILE A 602 2.08 24.05 9.57
C ILE A 602 0.95 24.87 8.95
N ALA A 603 1.23 26.11 8.54
CA ALA A 603 0.24 26.96 7.86
C ALA A 603 -0.24 26.32 6.54
N ASP A 604 0.68 25.77 5.74
CA ASP A 604 0.35 25.05 4.51
C ASP A 604 -0.57 23.84 4.78
N ILE A 605 -0.25 23.03 5.80
CA ILE A 605 -1.05 21.85 6.17
C ILE A 605 -2.47 22.27 6.62
N ARG A 606 -2.63 23.37 7.36
CA ARG A 606 -3.94 23.88 7.80
C ARG A 606 -4.87 24.29 6.66
N LYS A 607 -4.32 24.59 5.47
CA LYS A 607 -5.13 24.89 4.28
C LYS A 607 -5.78 23.66 3.67
N VAL A 608 -5.32 22.45 4.01
CA VAL A 608 -5.85 21.19 3.46
C VAL A 608 -6.36 20.21 4.52
N TYR A 609 -6.08 20.44 5.80
CA TYR A 609 -6.52 19.59 6.90
C TYR A 609 -7.10 20.39 8.08
N GLY A 610 -8.33 20.05 8.49
CA GLY A 610 -9.10 20.72 9.53
C GLY A 610 -9.14 19.99 10.88
N GLY A 611 -8.39 18.90 11.05
CA GLY A 611 -8.29 18.17 12.33
C GLY A 611 -7.10 18.58 13.19
N GLN A 612 -6.82 17.79 14.24
CA GLN A 612 -5.77 18.12 15.21
C GLN A 612 -4.37 17.88 14.65
N LEU A 613 -3.49 18.89 14.71
CA LEU A 613 -2.08 18.78 14.37
C LEU A 613 -1.21 18.52 15.59
N ILE A 614 -0.30 17.57 15.42
CA ILE A 614 0.69 17.16 16.43
C ILE A 614 2.06 16.95 15.77
N TYR A 615 3.14 17.11 16.53
CA TYR A 615 4.49 16.70 16.15
C TYR A 615 5.02 15.75 17.21
N ALA A 616 5.56 14.60 16.83
CA ALA A 616 6.09 13.60 17.74
C ALA A 616 7.60 13.82 17.96
N ALA A 617 7.94 14.59 18.99
CA ALA A 617 9.33 14.90 19.29
C ALA A 617 10.03 13.74 19.99
N ASN A 618 11.30 13.51 19.64
CA ASN A 618 12.19 12.69 20.45
C ASN A 618 12.34 13.32 21.84
N TRP A 619 12.49 12.48 22.86
CA TRP A 619 12.77 12.92 24.22
C TRP A 619 14.09 13.72 24.32
N GLY A 620 14.25 14.47 25.41
CA GLY A 620 15.46 15.22 25.70
C GLY A 620 15.60 16.48 24.82
N LYS A 621 16.72 16.59 24.10
CA LYS A 621 17.12 17.83 23.38
C LYS A 621 16.03 18.36 22.47
N GLU A 622 15.35 17.51 21.70
CA GLU A 622 14.34 17.98 20.75
C GLU A 622 13.09 18.52 21.46
N PHE A 623 12.42 17.67 22.24
CA PHE A 623 11.20 18.02 22.96
C PHE A 623 11.33 19.31 23.78
N GLU A 624 12.47 19.47 24.46
CA GLU A 624 12.72 20.61 25.35
C GLU A 624 13.03 21.91 24.60
N ASN A 625 13.41 21.86 23.31
CA ASN A 625 13.85 23.03 22.54
C ASN A 625 12.97 23.41 21.34
N ILE A 626 11.92 22.67 21.01
CA ILE A 626 10.97 23.07 19.96
C ILE A 626 10.29 24.39 20.34
N ARG A 627 10.31 25.35 19.42
CA ARG A 627 9.80 26.72 19.61
C ARG A 627 8.44 26.99 18.98
N PHE A 628 7.93 26.05 18.19
CA PHE A 628 6.68 26.19 17.42
C PHE A 628 5.51 25.38 17.99
N TRP A 629 5.58 24.93 19.25
CA TRP A 629 4.49 24.20 19.89
C TRP A 629 3.17 25.01 19.92
N ASP A 630 3.25 26.34 19.97
CA ASP A 630 2.09 27.24 19.92
C ASP A 630 1.27 27.12 18.63
N ALA A 631 1.91 26.75 17.52
CA ALA A 631 1.28 26.58 16.20
C ALA A 631 0.56 25.23 16.03
N LEU A 632 0.70 24.31 16.98
CA LEU A 632 0.09 22.98 16.98
C LEU A 632 -1.11 22.92 17.94
N ASP A 633 -1.94 21.88 17.80
CA ASP A 633 -3.05 21.64 18.73
C ASP A 633 -2.60 20.82 19.93
N LEU A 634 -1.68 19.89 19.69
CA LEU A 634 -1.14 18.98 20.70
C LEU A 634 0.39 19.03 20.68
N ILE A 635 0.99 18.91 21.86
CA ILE A 635 2.41 18.62 22.02
C ILE A 635 2.58 17.10 21.99
N GLY A 636 3.40 16.57 21.07
CA GLY A 636 3.69 15.14 20.99
C GLY A 636 5.07 14.80 21.53
N LEU A 637 5.15 13.75 22.35
CA LEU A 637 6.39 13.26 22.95
C LEU A 637 6.53 11.75 22.74
N ASN A 638 7.63 11.33 22.10
CA ASN A 638 8.13 9.97 22.16
C ASN A 638 8.91 9.80 23.48
N CYS A 639 8.21 9.35 24.52
CA CYS A 639 8.64 9.42 25.91
C CYS A 639 9.50 8.22 26.32
N TYR A 640 10.76 8.23 25.89
CA TYR A 640 11.76 7.20 26.27
C TYR A 640 12.81 7.73 27.25
N TYR A 641 12.43 8.66 28.14
CA TYR A 641 13.29 9.10 29.24
C TYR A 641 13.59 7.92 30.19
N PRO A 642 14.86 7.69 30.57
CA PRO A 642 15.20 6.74 31.62
C PRO A 642 14.50 7.07 32.94
N LEU A 643 14.01 6.05 33.64
CA LEU A 643 13.41 6.22 34.97
C LEU A 643 14.46 6.13 36.09
N ALA A 644 15.51 5.35 35.88
CA ALA A 644 16.66 5.24 36.79
C ALA A 644 17.93 4.90 35.99
N GLN A 645 19.09 5.20 36.57
CA GLN A 645 20.38 4.78 35.99
C GLN A 645 20.81 3.39 36.48
N ASP A 646 20.34 2.99 37.67
CA ASP A 646 20.65 1.71 38.28
C ASP A 646 19.78 0.58 37.71
N PRO A 647 20.37 -0.48 37.12
CA PRO A 647 19.64 -1.66 36.66
C PRO A 647 18.90 -2.42 37.78
N SER A 648 19.26 -2.22 39.04
CA SER A 648 18.65 -2.85 40.22
C SER A 648 17.71 -1.92 40.99
N ALA A 649 17.35 -0.76 40.41
CA ALA A 649 16.52 0.25 41.03
C ALA A 649 15.19 -0.32 41.57
N SER A 650 14.87 0.06 42.81
CA SER A 650 13.57 -0.26 43.42
C SER A 650 12.41 0.42 42.70
N PHE A 651 11.20 -0.12 42.82
CA PHE A 651 9.98 0.49 42.30
C PHE A 651 9.82 1.96 42.74
N GLU A 652 10.12 2.27 44.00
CA GLU A 652 10.06 3.64 44.52
C GLU A 652 11.04 4.58 43.79
N THR A 653 12.21 4.08 43.42
CA THR A 653 13.19 4.86 42.65
C THR A 653 12.68 5.10 41.23
N LEU A 654 12.10 4.08 40.59
CA LEU A 654 11.46 4.21 39.27
C LEU A 654 10.30 5.21 39.30
N LEU A 655 9.45 5.15 40.33
CA LEU A 655 8.33 6.07 40.52
C LEU A 655 8.80 7.53 40.70
N ARG A 656 9.88 7.76 41.45
CA ARG A 656 10.51 9.10 41.54
C ARG A 656 11.00 9.59 40.19
N GLY A 657 11.62 8.71 39.39
CA GLY A 657 12.03 8.99 38.03
C GLY A 657 10.86 9.37 37.11
N ALA A 658 9.80 8.58 37.14
CA ALA A 658 8.58 8.84 36.37
C ALA A 658 7.93 10.18 36.75
N ASN A 659 7.86 10.50 38.05
CA ASN A 659 7.35 11.79 38.54
C ASN A 659 8.22 12.96 38.06
N ALA A 660 9.56 12.81 38.02
CA ALA A 660 10.45 13.83 37.51
C ALA A 660 10.24 14.08 35.99
N VAL A 661 10.03 13.01 35.22
CA VAL A 661 9.66 13.09 33.80
C VAL A 661 8.31 13.80 33.63
N ALA A 662 7.28 13.40 34.39
CA ALA A 662 5.96 14.04 34.36
C ALA A 662 6.03 15.53 34.70
N ALA A 663 6.81 15.92 35.71
CA ALA A 663 7.02 17.33 36.08
C ALA A 663 7.68 18.13 34.94
N LYS A 664 8.65 17.52 34.24
CA LYS A 664 9.29 18.12 33.06
C LYS A 664 8.29 18.35 31.93
N VAL A 665 7.52 17.33 31.58
CA VAL A 665 6.47 17.42 30.55
C VAL A 665 5.44 18.48 30.91
N GLY A 666 5.00 18.51 32.18
CA GLY A 666 4.05 19.50 32.68
C GLY A 666 4.55 20.95 32.58
N ARG A 667 5.85 21.21 32.76
CA ARG A 667 6.42 22.56 32.56
C ARG A 667 6.27 23.04 31.12
N ILE A 668 6.55 22.17 30.14
CA ILE A 668 6.44 22.51 28.71
C ILE A 668 4.97 22.68 28.32
N SER A 669 4.08 21.81 28.78
CA SER A 669 2.63 21.95 28.58
C SER A 669 2.12 23.30 29.08
N ARG A 670 2.46 23.68 30.32
CA ARG A 670 2.07 24.99 30.89
C ARG A 670 2.69 26.17 30.14
N LYS A 671 3.95 26.07 29.72
CA LYS A 671 4.64 27.13 28.98
C LYS A 671 3.91 27.49 27.67
N PHE A 672 3.40 26.50 26.95
CA PHE A 672 2.72 26.73 25.66
C PHE A 672 1.19 26.74 25.74
N GLY A 673 0.60 26.37 26.89
CA GLY A 673 -0.84 26.28 27.06
C GLY A 673 -1.47 25.18 26.18
N LYS A 674 -0.75 24.09 25.93
CA LYS A 674 -1.19 22.99 25.05
C LYS A 674 -1.22 21.65 25.79
N PRO A 675 -2.21 20.79 25.54
CA PRO A 675 -2.21 19.42 26.05
C PRO A 675 -1.07 18.60 25.43
N VAL A 676 -0.60 17.60 26.17
CA VAL A 676 0.46 16.68 25.73
C VAL A 676 -0.15 15.31 25.43
N ALA A 677 0.25 14.73 24.31
CA ALA A 677 0.06 13.31 24.02
C ALA A 677 1.43 12.61 24.01
N LEU A 678 1.53 11.48 24.73
CA LEU A 678 2.68 10.59 24.60
C LEU A 678 2.50 9.81 23.30
N THR A 679 3.10 10.30 22.22
CA THR A 679 2.95 9.75 20.87
C THR A 679 3.66 8.43 20.70
N GLU A 680 4.63 8.16 21.58
CA GLU A 680 5.20 6.84 21.85
C GLU A 680 5.57 6.77 23.33
N ILE A 681 5.37 5.61 23.92
CA ILE A 681 5.91 5.24 25.24
C ILE A 681 5.92 3.72 25.29
N GLY A 682 6.95 3.15 25.90
CA GLY A 682 7.03 1.72 26.10
C GLY A 682 8.40 1.30 26.62
N PHE A 683 8.42 0.15 27.26
CA PHE A 683 9.62 -0.51 27.74
C PHE A 683 9.65 -1.91 27.13
N ALA A 684 10.79 -2.32 26.57
CA ALA A 684 10.93 -3.66 26.04
C ALA A 684 10.86 -4.69 27.19
N SER A 685 10.33 -5.89 26.92
CA SER A 685 10.33 -7.04 27.83
C SER A 685 11.74 -7.60 28.00
N ARG A 686 12.61 -6.87 28.70
CA ARG A 686 14.00 -7.23 28.98
C ARG A 686 14.42 -6.71 30.36
N PRO A 687 15.46 -7.29 30.97
CA PRO A 687 16.00 -6.77 32.22
C PRO A 687 16.40 -5.29 32.11
N ALA A 688 16.10 -4.53 33.16
CA ALA A 688 16.47 -3.12 33.34
C ALA A 688 16.07 -2.21 32.15
N SER A 689 14.94 -2.46 31.50
CA SER A 689 14.46 -1.68 30.37
C SER A 689 14.24 -0.19 30.69
N TRP A 690 14.05 0.16 31.97
CA TRP A 690 13.93 1.54 32.46
C TRP A 690 15.22 2.38 32.37
N VAL A 691 16.39 1.76 32.20
CA VAL A 691 17.67 2.48 32.08
C VAL A 691 17.83 3.11 30.70
N ASP A 692 17.35 2.41 29.66
CA ASP A 692 17.46 2.82 28.27
C ASP A 692 16.21 2.42 27.46
N PRO A 693 15.05 3.06 27.72
CA PRO A 693 13.74 2.60 27.22
C PRO A 693 13.63 2.55 25.69
N HIS A 694 14.41 3.39 24.99
CA HIS A 694 14.49 3.45 23.54
C HIS A 694 15.20 2.25 22.90
N ARG A 695 16.00 1.48 23.66
CA ARG A 695 16.73 0.33 23.11
C ARG A 695 15.80 -0.85 22.87
N ASP A 696 15.89 -1.40 21.65
CA ASP A 696 15.15 -2.61 21.31
C ASP A 696 15.58 -3.82 22.17
N GLY A 697 14.63 -4.71 22.45
CA GLY A 697 14.87 -5.90 23.27
C GLY A 697 15.34 -7.12 22.50
N ARG A 698 15.67 -7.01 21.19
CA ARG A 698 15.79 -8.18 20.30
C ARG A 698 16.93 -9.14 20.65
N ARG A 699 17.92 -8.69 21.43
CA ARG A 699 19.10 -9.47 21.82
C ARG A 699 19.14 -9.81 23.31
N ALA A 700 18.15 -9.38 24.09
CA ALA A 700 18.09 -9.62 25.52
C ALA A 700 17.18 -10.84 25.82
N PRO A 701 17.39 -11.54 26.95
CA PRO A 701 16.40 -12.50 27.43
C PRO A 701 15.08 -11.79 27.73
N PRO A 702 13.92 -12.44 27.47
CA PRO A 702 12.64 -11.85 27.79
C PRO A 702 12.46 -11.70 29.31
N ASP A 703 11.99 -10.53 29.75
CA ASP A 703 11.62 -10.25 31.13
C ASP A 703 10.33 -9.41 31.16
N GLU A 704 9.20 -10.11 31.29
CA GLU A 704 7.87 -9.49 31.33
C GLU A 704 7.60 -8.78 32.66
N ALA A 705 8.24 -9.22 33.75
CA ALA A 705 8.09 -8.60 35.06
C ALA A 705 8.77 -7.23 35.09
N ALA A 706 9.97 -7.12 34.50
CA ALA A 706 10.65 -5.84 34.32
C ALA A 706 9.81 -4.86 33.49
N GLN A 707 9.25 -5.29 32.35
CA GLN A 707 8.35 -4.45 31.55
C GLN A 707 7.08 -4.05 32.27
N ARG A 708 6.49 -4.94 33.09
CA ARG A 708 5.28 -4.60 33.87
C ARG A 708 5.56 -3.57 34.97
N THR A 709 6.76 -3.61 35.53
CA THR A 709 7.18 -2.72 36.63
C THR A 709 7.51 -1.32 36.13
N ALA A 710 8.15 -1.23 34.96
CA ALA A 710 8.48 0.01 34.27
C ALA A 710 7.22 0.68 33.71
#